data_AF-N6YA43-F1
#
_entry.id   AF-N6YA43-F1
#
_cell.length_a   1.000
_cell.length_b   1.000
_cell.length_c   1.000
_cell.angle_alpha   90.00
_cell.angle_beta   90.00
_cell.angle_gamma   90.00
#
_symmetry.space_group_name_H-M   'P 1'
#
loop_
_entity.id
_entity.type
_entity.pdbx_description
1 polymer ?
#
loop_
_entity_poly.entity_id
_entity_poly.type
_entity_poly.pdbx_seq_one_letter_code
_entity_poly.pdbx_strand_id
1 'polypeptide(L)'
;MQLDRLFLLDSQVLYLSQGEYELPLVAVSLFVAVLAGVMAMQLAGAARTDARAHGRQIALLSGAFVLGSGVWSIHFIGMLAFSICSTARYDPVITLLSMLPSFAASWIALQLLARDRITRWQLIAGGISVGAGIGVMHYSGMAAIHNSVELRFEPSMFGVSILVAVALSILALWLRFGLTTQLRLGESQINILSGSVLGIAISSMHYVGMNAARFIMPAEPDPTAGSNAYLALSIAGITVLAILVTGGVNMLLRYRAMYRRMVQNEARVRTIVDTAVDGIITIDSRGIVRAFNRAAETIFGWAADEVIGRNVKMLMPEADRSQHDTYLHNYRQGGVPKIIGKGREVIGERKDGTRFPLRLAIGKAVIGSETLFVGFVTDISDRHRMEAALRHSEQQYRSLIGNLPGVAFRCRVDADWSMLFISEGVETLTGWLPEDFTAGRQHLAGLIHPDDRAWITATVHDAIGAERSYMIEYRIIDRSGREHWVSESACAVRGAGGQVDWLDGVIIDITDNKRRGAEFEGVVDAISRSLAVIELDLEGRILHANPNFLDMTGYRLDELVGQQHAILCAADEPESPAYEQLWEALRRGTHASGDFHRIGKDGRHIWIHGSYNPIFDPDGRPYKIIKLASDLSERHAMEQELREAKAKAEQAAAAKSTFLANMSHEIRTPMNAIIGFTELLLADPASDAQRRHLDTVRTSARSLLALLNDILDTAKFERGAIELEITDFSLRDLCMQVLASLRINAQAKGLMLGLDYPERAPEFFRGDTLRIRQILTNLVGNAIKFTETGQVEVSVRLDRDVVHLTVSDTGIGIAADRIDRIFDPFAQADASMTRRFGGTGLGTTIARQLIELMHGRIWVESELGVGSQFHVELPLPIGDTVAVAEEQTPIDLPPLKLLVADDVPQNLELMQLTLSRLGHAVSTVNNGEEAVSAFVSGQFDLILMDVQMPVLNGLDASRRIRRIEHETGRSPTPIVALTASVLEEDTRAARASGMDGFASKPVELHLLTREIARVLGLPVGQSVPTQPVLALNVRGSVIDWEKGRQLWGSEQRHAAAIRQFLEDFGDIVHRMRAALEKPVELAAHAHRVKGAAANLALSRVAGISDAIERTQPPEDTSAIPSMLNRLADELINVGETLGHVDGAREIAPSPPFADADRPAALIALQKLDVALAHGELAEASLAALAETLPAADLTPLNRAIDAFDFDAARHAITALQMRYTTEGST
;
A
#
# COMPACT_ATOMS: atom_id res chain seq x y z
N MET A 1 -18.46 -14.10 -56.07
CA MET A 1 -18.41 -12.66 -55.74
C MET A 1 -17.86 -11.98 -56.98
N GLN A 2 -18.66 -11.17 -57.69
CA GLN A 2 -18.32 -10.62 -59.00
C GLN A 2 -17.06 -9.74 -58.91
N LEU A 3 -15.94 -10.13 -59.54
CA LEU A 3 -14.71 -9.33 -59.65
C LEU A 3 -15.00 -7.93 -60.24
N ASP A 4 -16.04 -7.84 -61.08
CA ASP A 4 -16.55 -6.60 -61.69
C ASP A 4 -17.06 -5.56 -60.68
N ARG A 5 -17.36 -5.96 -59.43
CA ARG A 5 -17.77 -5.03 -58.36
C ARG A 5 -16.57 -4.43 -57.59
N LEU A 6 -15.40 -5.06 -57.64
CA LEU A 6 -14.21 -4.62 -56.90
C LEU A 6 -13.22 -3.85 -57.78
N PHE A 7 -13.08 -4.27 -59.04
CA PHE A 7 -12.12 -3.70 -59.98
C PHE A 7 -12.81 -2.97 -61.14
N LEU A 8 -12.20 -1.86 -61.57
CA LEU A 8 -12.54 -1.19 -62.82
C LEU A 8 -11.87 -1.92 -63.99
N LEU A 9 -12.64 -2.74 -64.71
CA LEU A 9 -12.19 -3.52 -65.86
C LEU A 9 -12.52 -2.88 -67.22
N ASP A 10 -13.40 -1.87 -67.24
CA ASP A 10 -13.90 -1.22 -68.45
C ASP A 10 -13.55 0.27 -68.47
N SER A 11 -13.05 0.77 -69.60
CA SER A 11 -12.42 2.11 -69.73
C SER A 11 -13.41 3.27 -69.98
N GLN A 12 -14.72 3.06 -69.80
CA GLN A 12 -15.76 4.06 -70.05
C GLN A 12 -16.53 4.43 -68.77
N VAL A 13 -15.93 5.22 -67.87
CA VAL A 13 -16.66 5.92 -66.81
C VAL A 13 -16.20 7.38 -66.79
N LEU A 14 -17.12 8.30 -67.13
CA LEU A 14 -16.87 9.70 -67.49
C LEU A 14 -16.83 10.70 -66.30
N TYR A 15 -16.88 10.22 -65.06
CA TYR A 15 -16.85 11.08 -63.87
C TYR A 15 -15.81 10.58 -62.86
N LEU A 16 -14.54 10.92 -63.12
CA LEU A 16 -13.42 10.75 -62.20
C LEU A 16 -13.08 12.12 -61.61
N SER A 17 -13.43 12.33 -60.35
CA SER A 17 -12.95 13.51 -59.59
C SER A 17 -11.49 13.26 -59.16
N GLN A 18 -10.61 14.21 -59.45
CA GLN A 18 -9.30 14.33 -58.80
C GLN A 18 -9.52 15.09 -57.49
N GLY A 19 -9.45 14.41 -56.34
CA GLY A 19 -9.44 15.04 -55.02
C GLY A 19 -8.08 15.67 -54.71
N GLU A 20 -8.05 16.65 -53.80
CA GLU A 20 -6.82 17.30 -53.33
C GLU A 20 -6.43 16.80 -51.94
N TYR A 21 -5.13 16.78 -51.64
CA TYR A 21 -4.64 16.41 -50.31
C TYR A 21 -4.40 17.64 -49.44
N GLU A 22 -4.91 17.60 -48.21
CA GLU A 22 -4.55 18.55 -47.17
C GLU A 22 -3.16 18.19 -46.60
N LEU A 23 -2.14 18.93 -47.06
CA LEU A 23 -0.73 18.74 -46.66
C LEU A 23 -0.50 18.69 -45.13
N PRO A 24 -1.18 19.49 -44.27
CA PRO A 24 -1.00 19.40 -42.82
C PRO A 24 -1.42 18.04 -42.24
N LEU A 25 -2.55 17.48 -42.71
CA LEU A 25 -3.03 16.18 -42.24
C LEU A 25 -2.14 15.03 -42.75
N VAL A 26 -1.61 15.16 -43.98
CA VAL A 26 -0.60 14.24 -44.50
C VAL A 26 0.64 14.22 -43.60
N ALA A 27 1.13 15.40 -43.19
CA ALA A 27 2.27 15.52 -42.28
C ALA A 27 2.00 14.90 -40.90
N VAL A 28 0.80 15.12 -40.33
CA VAL A 28 0.37 14.51 -39.06
C VAL A 28 0.34 12.98 -39.18
N SER A 29 -0.23 12.44 -40.27
CA SER A 29 -0.30 11.00 -40.50
C SER A 29 1.08 10.35 -40.56
N LEU A 30 2.04 11.00 -41.23
CA LEU A 30 3.43 10.55 -41.34
C LEU A 30 4.14 10.60 -39.98
N PHE A 31 3.94 11.68 -39.23
CA PHE A 31 4.51 11.83 -37.90
C PHE A 31 4.05 10.72 -36.94
N VAL A 32 2.74 10.45 -36.91
CA VAL A 32 2.15 9.38 -36.07
C VAL A 32 2.72 8.00 -36.45
N ALA A 33 2.84 7.70 -37.74
CA ALA A 33 3.40 6.42 -38.20
C ALA A 33 4.89 6.27 -37.84
N VAL A 34 5.70 7.32 -37.99
CA VAL A 34 7.11 7.32 -37.59
C VAL A 34 7.25 7.14 -36.08
N LEU A 35 6.47 7.86 -35.29
CA LEU A 35 6.50 7.76 -33.83
C LEU A 35 6.13 6.35 -33.35
N ALA A 36 5.05 5.78 -33.91
CA ALA A 36 4.63 4.41 -33.62
C ALA A 36 5.71 3.39 -34.02
N GLY A 37 6.34 3.56 -35.19
CA GLY A 37 7.44 2.73 -35.67
C GLY A 37 8.66 2.76 -34.74
N VAL A 38 9.08 3.95 -34.30
CA VAL A 38 10.21 4.11 -33.36
C VAL A 38 9.90 3.48 -32.01
N MET A 39 8.72 3.71 -31.45
CA MET A 39 8.33 3.15 -30.15
C MET A 39 8.25 1.62 -30.21
N ALA A 40 7.64 1.06 -31.26
CA ALA A 40 7.58 -0.38 -31.48
C ALA A 40 8.97 -1.01 -31.57
N MET A 41 9.91 -0.32 -32.25
CA MET A 41 11.29 -0.75 -32.35
C MET A 41 12.04 -0.73 -31.02
N GLN A 42 11.84 0.32 -30.20
CA GLN A 42 12.37 0.38 -28.84
C GLN A 42 11.82 -0.76 -27.98
N LEU A 43 10.52 -1.05 -28.06
CA LEU A 43 9.86 -2.14 -27.33
C LEU A 43 10.34 -3.52 -27.78
N ALA A 44 10.62 -3.73 -29.07
CA ALA A 44 11.23 -4.97 -29.53
C ALA A 44 12.72 -5.10 -29.16
N GLY A 45 13.47 -4.01 -29.03
CA GLY A 45 14.83 -4.04 -28.44
C GLY A 45 14.78 -4.36 -26.94
N ALA A 46 13.79 -3.80 -26.26
CA ALA A 46 13.50 -4.07 -24.87
C ALA A 46 13.16 -5.54 -24.59
N ALA A 47 12.34 -6.16 -25.44
CA ALA A 47 11.98 -7.56 -25.35
C ALA A 47 13.17 -8.53 -25.50
N ARG A 48 14.23 -8.10 -26.19
CA ARG A 48 15.45 -8.89 -26.40
C ARG A 48 16.35 -8.92 -25.16
N THR A 49 16.43 -7.82 -24.43
CA THR A 49 17.33 -7.68 -23.27
C THR A 49 16.75 -8.26 -21.98
N ASP A 50 15.45 -8.53 -21.94
CA ASP A 50 14.82 -9.14 -20.78
C ASP A 50 14.96 -10.67 -20.80
N ALA A 51 15.60 -11.22 -19.75
CA ALA A 51 15.79 -12.65 -19.58
C ALA A 51 14.48 -13.37 -19.18
N ARG A 52 13.47 -12.64 -18.71
CA ARG A 52 12.20 -13.24 -18.25
C ARG A 52 11.19 -13.34 -19.38
N ALA A 53 10.63 -14.54 -19.57
CA ALA A 53 9.63 -14.82 -20.60
C ALA A 53 8.41 -13.88 -20.53
N HIS A 54 7.94 -13.55 -19.32
CA HIS A 54 6.81 -12.64 -19.12
C HIS A 54 7.11 -11.19 -19.52
N GLY A 55 8.25 -10.64 -19.09
CA GLY A 55 8.64 -9.27 -19.45
C GLY A 55 8.86 -9.09 -20.95
N ARG A 56 9.43 -10.11 -21.59
CA ARG A 56 9.56 -10.19 -23.05
C ARG A 56 8.21 -10.17 -23.77
N GLN A 57 7.23 -10.97 -23.32
CA GLN A 57 5.90 -11.01 -23.95
C GLN A 57 5.14 -9.69 -23.77
N ILE A 58 5.21 -9.07 -22.59
CA ILE A 58 4.58 -7.76 -22.33
C ILE A 58 5.15 -6.70 -23.27
N ALA A 59 6.49 -6.60 -23.38
CA ALA A 59 7.12 -5.63 -24.26
C ALA A 59 6.72 -5.84 -25.74
N LEU A 60 6.59 -7.09 -26.19
CA LEU A 60 6.12 -7.40 -27.54
C LEU A 60 4.64 -7.02 -27.74
N LEU A 61 3.77 -7.21 -26.73
CA LEU A 61 2.32 -7.00 -26.86
C LEU A 61 2.04 -5.51 -26.92
N SER A 62 2.68 -4.78 -26.01
CA SER A 62 2.70 -3.32 -26.00
C SER A 62 3.24 -2.73 -27.30
N GLY A 63 4.32 -3.31 -27.84
CA GLY A 63 4.87 -2.88 -29.13
C GLY A 63 3.90 -3.14 -30.29
N ALA A 64 3.24 -4.30 -30.30
CA ALA A 64 2.30 -4.67 -31.34
C ALA A 64 1.04 -3.81 -31.30
N PHE A 65 0.58 -3.46 -30.09
CA PHE A 65 -0.52 -2.52 -29.88
C PHE A 65 -0.16 -1.14 -30.43
N VAL A 66 0.99 -0.60 -30.05
CA VAL A 66 1.45 0.71 -30.52
C VAL A 66 1.59 0.77 -32.04
N LEU A 67 2.24 -0.23 -32.65
CA LEU A 67 2.42 -0.27 -34.10
C LEU A 67 1.09 -0.51 -34.84
N GLY A 68 0.26 -1.41 -34.35
CA GLY A 68 -1.06 -1.71 -34.92
C GLY A 68 -2.00 -0.50 -34.88
N SER A 69 -2.07 0.20 -33.74
CA SER A 69 -2.79 1.46 -33.58
C SER A 69 -2.21 2.53 -34.50
N GLY A 70 -0.88 2.66 -34.58
CA GLY A 70 -0.23 3.61 -35.48
C GLY A 70 -0.58 3.39 -36.95
N VAL A 71 -0.58 2.12 -37.40
CA VAL A 71 -0.98 1.69 -38.75
C VAL A 71 -2.47 1.97 -39.03
N TRP A 72 -3.34 1.72 -38.06
CA TRP A 72 -4.77 2.05 -38.15
C TRP A 72 -5.00 3.57 -38.22
N SER A 73 -4.36 4.34 -37.36
CA SER A 73 -4.53 5.80 -37.29
C SER A 73 -4.02 6.51 -38.53
N ILE A 74 -2.89 6.11 -39.10
CA ILE A 74 -2.43 6.68 -40.38
C ILE A 74 -3.43 6.44 -41.50
N HIS A 75 -4.07 5.27 -41.55
CA HIS A 75 -5.05 4.99 -42.60
C HIS A 75 -6.24 5.96 -42.54
N PHE A 76 -6.82 6.18 -41.36
CA PHE A 76 -7.97 7.09 -41.22
C PHE A 76 -7.57 8.57 -41.30
N ILE A 77 -6.43 8.97 -40.73
CA ILE A 77 -5.94 10.35 -40.90
C ILE A 77 -5.65 10.64 -42.38
N GLY A 78 -5.04 9.70 -43.10
CA GLY A 78 -4.74 9.85 -44.52
C GLY A 78 -5.99 9.83 -45.42
N MET A 79 -7.03 9.08 -45.04
CA MET A 79 -8.36 9.16 -45.66
C MET A 79 -9.00 10.53 -45.48
N LEU A 80 -8.97 11.07 -44.25
CA LEU A 80 -9.51 12.39 -43.94
C LEU A 80 -8.69 13.53 -44.56
N ALA A 81 -7.41 13.27 -44.88
CA ALA A 81 -6.55 14.20 -45.60
C ALA A 81 -6.91 14.32 -47.09
N PHE A 82 -7.69 13.40 -47.65
CA PHE A 82 -8.10 13.44 -49.05
C PHE A 82 -9.50 14.07 -49.17
N SER A 83 -9.59 15.25 -49.79
CA SER A 83 -10.86 15.95 -49.95
C SER A 83 -11.68 15.32 -51.08
N ILE A 84 -12.86 14.80 -50.74
CA ILE A 84 -13.86 14.31 -51.69
C ILE A 84 -15.08 15.23 -51.52
N CYS A 85 -15.73 15.63 -52.61
CA CYS A 85 -16.93 16.49 -52.59
C CYS A 85 -18.20 15.76 -52.08
N SER A 86 -18.08 14.95 -51.02
CA SER A 86 -19.16 14.24 -50.34
C SER A 86 -18.81 13.97 -48.87
N THR A 87 -19.83 13.90 -47.99
CA THR A 87 -19.67 13.55 -46.57
C THR A 87 -19.48 12.04 -46.40
N ALA A 88 -18.23 11.59 -46.26
CA ALA A 88 -17.92 10.19 -45.99
C ALA A 88 -18.36 9.79 -44.56
N ARG A 89 -19.35 8.89 -44.45
CA ARG A 89 -19.72 8.24 -43.18
C ARG A 89 -19.01 6.90 -43.05
N TYR A 90 -18.53 6.57 -41.85
CA TYR A 90 -17.81 5.33 -41.58
C TYR A 90 -18.64 4.42 -40.69
N ASP A 91 -18.69 3.12 -41.01
CA ASP A 91 -19.27 2.11 -40.13
C ASP A 91 -18.36 1.92 -38.90
N PRO A 92 -18.84 2.17 -37.67
CA PRO A 92 -17.99 2.12 -36.47
C PRO A 92 -17.46 0.73 -36.16
N VAL A 93 -18.21 -0.33 -36.53
CA VAL A 93 -17.82 -1.72 -36.26
C VAL A 93 -16.74 -2.17 -37.22
N ILE A 94 -16.92 -1.92 -38.53
CA ILE A 94 -15.91 -2.27 -39.54
C ILE A 94 -14.64 -1.44 -39.35
N THR A 95 -14.79 -0.15 -39.02
CA THR A 95 -13.68 0.75 -38.72
C THR A 95 -12.84 0.20 -37.55
N LEU A 96 -13.47 -0.25 -36.47
CA LEU A 96 -12.77 -0.82 -35.32
C LEU A 96 -12.15 -2.19 -35.64
N LEU A 97 -12.88 -3.08 -36.31
CA LEU A 97 -12.40 -4.43 -36.67
C LEU A 97 -11.24 -4.39 -37.67
N SER A 98 -11.14 -3.34 -38.51
CA SER A 98 -10.03 -3.16 -39.45
C SER A 98 -8.66 -3.07 -38.76
N MET A 99 -8.60 -2.76 -37.47
CA MET A 99 -7.37 -2.72 -36.68
C MET A 99 -6.77 -4.11 -36.38
N LEU A 100 -7.58 -5.18 -36.33
CA LEU A 100 -7.11 -6.51 -35.93
C LEU A 100 -6.02 -7.09 -36.85
N PRO A 101 -6.14 -7.01 -38.19
CA PRO A 101 -5.08 -7.42 -39.12
C PRO A 101 -3.74 -6.69 -38.89
N SER A 102 -3.76 -5.38 -38.63
CA SER A 102 -2.52 -4.62 -38.39
C SER A 102 -1.88 -4.97 -37.06
N PHE A 103 -2.67 -5.23 -36.02
CA PHE A 103 -2.19 -5.71 -34.73
C PHE A 103 -1.51 -7.08 -34.84
N ALA A 104 -2.18 -8.05 -35.51
CA ALA A 104 -1.63 -9.39 -35.71
C ALA A 104 -0.34 -9.38 -36.53
N ALA A 105 -0.29 -8.59 -37.60
CA ALA A 105 0.90 -8.42 -38.42
C ALA A 105 2.05 -7.77 -37.63
N SER A 106 1.74 -6.75 -36.84
CA SER A 106 2.70 -6.05 -35.98
C SER A 106 3.27 -6.98 -34.90
N TRP A 107 2.44 -7.84 -34.31
CA TRP A 107 2.88 -8.87 -33.37
C TRP A 107 3.85 -9.87 -34.00
N ILE A 108 3.56 -10.38 -35.20
CA ILE A 108 4.46 -11.27 -35.95
C ILE A 108 5.77 -10.55 -36.27
N ALA A 109 5.71 -9.29 -36.72
CA ALA A 109 6.88 -8.48 -37.04
C ALA A 109 7.81 -8.33 -35.82
N LEU A 110 7.25 -7.95 -34.68
CA LEU A 110 8.02 -7.70 -33.46
C LEU A 110 8.58 -8.98 -32.87
N GLN A 111 7.86 -10.11 -32.96
CA GLN A 111 8.40 -11.41 -32.58
C GLN A 111 9.62 -11.80 -33.40
N LEU A 112 9.61 -11.55 -34.71
CA LEU A 112 10.77 -11.77 -35.56
C LEU A 112 11.90 -10.83 -35.15
N LEU A 113 11.61 -9.54 -35.00
CA LEU A 113 12.58 -8.50 -34.63
C LEU A 113 13.26 -8.73 -33.27
N ALA A 114 12.58 -9.36 -32.31
CA ALA A 114 13.13 -9.69 -31.00
C ALA A 114 14.02 -10.95 -30.97
N ARG A 115 14.27 -11.59 -32.13
CA ARG A 115 15.23 -12.70 -32.22
C ARG A 115 16.66 -12.17 -32.40
N ASP A 116 17.65 -12.96 -31.97
CA ASP A 116 19.06 -12.59 -32.09
C ASP A 116 19.60 -12.74 -33.52
N ARG A 117 19.06 -13.68 -34.29
CA ARG A 117 19.43 -13.94 -35.69
C ARG A 117 18.20 -14.34 -36.49
N ILE A 118 18.14 -13.90 -37.75
CA ILE A 118 17.09 -14.26 -38.71
C ILE A 118 17.75 -14.74 -40.00
N THR A 119 17.21 -15.80 -40.61
CA THR A 119 17.63 -16.28 -41.93
C THR A 119 17.02 -15.43 -43.06
N ARG A 120 17.64 -15.39 -44.25
CA ARG A 120 17.11 -14.64 -45.40
C ARG A 120 15.66 -15.04 -45.74
N TRP A 121 15.32 -16.32 -45.63
CA TRP A 121 13.95 -16.82 -45.87
C TRP A 121 12.95 -16.34 -44.82
N GLN A 122 13.31 -16.34 -43.53
CA GLN A 122 12.44 -15.84 -42.47
C GLN A 122 12.23 -14.32 -42.57
N LEU A 123 13.23 -13.57 -43.07
CA LEU A 123 13.11 -12.15 -43.33
C LEU A 123 12.14 -11.86 -44.49
N ILE A 124 12.24 -12.62 -45.59
CA ILE A 124 11.31 -12.50 -46.73
C ILE A 124 9.89 -12.92 -46.32
N ALA A 125 9.74 -14.08 -45.67
CA ALA A 125 8.43 -14.55 -45.20
C ALA A 125 7.79 -13.61 -44.16
N GLY A 126 8.62 -13.06 -43.26
CA GLY A 126 8.19 -12.03 -42.31
C GLY A 126 7.74 -10.76 -43.01
N GLY A 127 8.51 -10.24 -43.96
CA GLY A 127 8.16 -9.06 -44.73
C GLY A 127 6.89 -9.24 -45.57
N ILE A 128 6.68 -10.41 -46.16
CA ILE A 128 5.43 -10.76 -46.87
C ILE A 128 4.25 -10.75 -45.89
N SER A 129 4.39 -11.38 -44.72
CA SER A 129 3.32 -11.46 -43.71
C SER A 129 2.93 -10.08 -43.20
N VAL A 130 3.92 -9.22 -42.92
CA VAL A 130 3.71 -7.85 -42.47
C VAL A 130 3.06 -7.01 -43.57
N GLY A 131 3.62 -7.04 -44.79
CA GLY A 131 3.06 -6.30 -45.93
C GLY A 131 1.62 -6.70 -46.24
N ALA A 132 1.31 -8.01 -46.20
CA ALA A 132 -0.05 -8.52 -46.37
C ALA A 132 -0.99 -8.01 -45.28
N GLY A 133 -0.59 -8.02 -44.01
CA GLY A 133 -1.45 -7.54 -42.92
C GLY A 133 -1.70 -6.04 -42.95
N ILE A 134 -0.69 -5.22 -43.31
CA ILE A 134 -0.87 -3.78 -43.50
C ILE A 134 -1.81 -3.51 -44.69
N GLY A 135 -1.66 -4.26 -45.80
CA GLY A 135 -2.56 -4.18 -46.95
C GLY A 135 -4.00 -4.58 -46.63
N VAL A 136 -4.21 -5.69 -45.90
CA VAL A 136 -5.54 -6.13 -45.45
C VAL A 136 -6.19 -5.09 -44.55
N MET A 137 -5.45 -4.50 -43.60
CA MET A 137 -5.97 -3.39 -42.79
C MET A 137 -6.42 -2.23 -43.69
N HIS A 138 -5.57 -1.80 -44.62
CA HIS A 138 -5.88 -0.65 -45.47
C HIS A 138 -7.13 -0.86 -46.32
N TYR A 139 -7.24 -1.99 -47.03
CA TYR A 139 -8.40 -2.23 -47.89
C TYR A 139 -9.68 -2.58 -47.11
N SER A 140 -9.56 -3.21 -45.94
CA SER A 140 -10.73 -3.41 -45.07
C SER A 140 -11.21 -2.12 -44.43
N GLY A 141 -10.30 -1.18 -44.11
CA GLY A 141 -10.67 0.16 -43.63
C GLY A 141 -11.32 1.02 -44.72
N MET A 142 -10.87 0.93 -45.97
CA MET A 142 -11.55 1.55 -47.12
C MET A 142 -12.99 1.02 -47.31
N ALA A 143 -13.21 -0.27 -47.03
CA ALA A 143 -14.53 -0.89 -47.13
C ALA A 143 -15.50 -0.44 -46.01
N ALA A 144 -15.02 0.30 -45.00
CA ALA A 144 -15.85 0.85 -43.93
C ALA A 144 -16.65 2.09 -44.34
N ILE A 145 -16.39 2.67 -45.51
CA ILE A 145 -17.09 3.86 -46.02
C ILE A 145 -18.51 3.48 -46.48
N HIS A 146 -19.53 4.11 -45.90
CA HIS A 146 -20.94 3.84 -46.18
C HIS A 146 -21.66 5.07 -46.76
N ASN A 147 -22.29 4.87 -47.93
CA ASN A 147 -23.17 5.77 -48.71
C ASN A 147 -22.55 6.95 -49.48
N SER A 148 -23.16 7.20 -50.64
CA SER A 148 -22.94 8.21 -51.70
C SER A 148 -21.88 7.94 -52.76
N VAL A 149 -20.75 7.28 -52.47
CA VAL A 149 -19.67 7.09 -53.45
C VAL A 149 -19.34 5.60 -53.63
N GLU A 150 -19.41 5.09 -54.86
CA GLU A 150 -18.99 3.71 -55.16
C GLU A 150 -17.46 3.66 -55.29
N LEU A 151 -16.81 2.89 -54.42
CA LEU A 151 -15.35 2.72 -54.40
C LEU A 151 -14.94 1.52 -55.23
N ARG A 152 -14.09 1.73 -56.24
CA ARG A 152 -13.46 0.65 -57.03
C ARG A 152 -11.95 0.84 -57.09
N PHE A 153 -11.23 -0.22 -57.40
CA PHE A 153 -9.77 -0.20 -57.48
C PHE A 153 -9.25 -0.42 -58.90
N GLU A 154 -8.16 0.27 -59.24
CA GLU A 154 -7.39 -0.01 -60.45
C GLU A 154 -6.45 -1.22 -60.20
N PRO A 155 -6.57 -2.33 -60.97
CA PRO A 155 -5.83 -3.56 -60.70
C PRO A 155 -4.30 -3.40 -60.65
N SER A 156 -3.74 -2.57 -61.53
CA SER A 156 -2.30 -2.29 -61.63
C SER A 156 -1.77 -1.62 -60.36
N MET A 157 -2.39 -0.52 -59.95
CA MET A 157 -2.00 0.28 -58.78
C MET A 157 -2.30 -0.45 -57.46
N PHE A 158 -3.36 -1.25 -57.42
CA PHE A 158 -3.65 -2.16 -56.30
C PHE A 158 -2.53 -3.20 -56.12
N GLY A 159 -2.02 -3.77 -57.20
CA GLY A 159 -0.86 -4.67 -57.14
C GLY A 159 0.42 -3.96 -56.70
N VAL A 160 0.65 -2.74 -57.17
CA VAL A 160 1.82 -1.92 -56.82
C VAL A 160 1.81 -1.55 -55.33
N SER A 161 0.67 -1.18 -54.74
CA SER A 161 0.58 -0.82 -53.32
C SER A 161 1.02 -1.98 -52.41
N ILE A 162 0.58 -3.21 -52.72
CA ILE A 162 0.93 -4.42 -51.96
C ILE A 162 2.42 -4.75 -52.15
N LEU A 163 2.94 -4.62 -53.37
CA LEU A 163 4.36 -4.87 -53.65
C LEU A 163 5.24 -3.87 -52.90
N VAL A 164 4.86 -2.59 -52.87
CA VAL A 164 5.53 -1.54 -52.09
C VAL A 164 5.48 -1.87 -50.59
N ALA A 165 4.32 -2.30 -50.08
CA ALA A 165 4.16 -2.71 -48.68
C ALA A 165 5.14 -3.81 -48.29
N VAL A 166 5.23 -4.86 -49.12
CA VAL A 166 6.11 -6.01 -48.87
C VAL A 166 7.58 -5.60 -49.00
N ALA A 167 7.96 -4.89 -50.06
CA ALA A 167 9.34 -4.48 -50.30
C ALA A 167 9.88 -3.58 -49.17
N LEU A 168 9.10 -2.60 -48.73
CA LEU A 168 9.50 -1.70 -47.65
C LEU A 168 9.46 -2.37 -46.27
N SER A 169 8.56 -3.33 -46.05
CA SER A 169 8.58 -4.17 -44.83
C SER A 169 9.83 -5.04 -44.75
N ILE A 170 10.25 -5.64 -45.87
CA ILE A 170 11.52 -6.38 -46.00
C ILE A 170 12.71 -5.46 -45.70
N LEU A 171 12.72 -4.25 -46.26
CA LEU A 171 13.77 -3.26 -46.04
C LEU A 171 13.86 -2.85 -44.56
N ALA A 172 12.73 -2.56 -43.91
CA ALA A 172 12.67 -2.18 -42.50
C ALA A 172 13.18 -3.30 -41.58
N LEU A 173 12.79 -4.55 -41.84
CA LEU A 173 13.31 -5.72 -41.12
C LEU A 173 14.82 -5.88 -41.37
N TRP A 174 15.28 -5.72 -42.61
CA TRP A 174 16.69 -5.83 -42.96
C TRP A 174 17.57 -4.78 -42.31
N LEU A 175 17.13 -3.51 -42.26
CA LEU A 175 17.88 -2.41 -41.64
C LEU A 175 18.27 -2.73 -40.19
N ARG A 176 17.36 -3.31 -39.39
CA ARG A 176 17.64 -3.69 -38.00
C ARG A 176 18.77 -4.72 -37.86
N PHE A 177 18.77 -5.75 -38.71
CA PHE A 177 19.74 -6.85 -38.64
C PHE A 177 21.02 -6.60 -39.44
N GLY A 178 20.97 -5.80 -40.50
CA GLY A 178 22.09 -5.50 -41.38
C GLY A 178 22.99 -4.39 -40.82
N LEU A 179 22.39 -3.33 -40.29
CA LEU A 179 23.13 -2.17 -39.76
C LEU A 179 23.91 -2.49 -38.48
N THR A 180 23.44 -3.44 -37.68
CA THR A 180 24.12 -3.90 -36.46
C THR A 180 25.48 -4.54 -36.74
N THR A 181 25.71 -5.05 -37.95
CA THR A 181 26.98 -5.69 -38.33
C THR A 181 27.94 -4.82 -39.13
N GLN A 182 27.48 -3.70 -39.72
CA GLN A 182 28.29 -2.90 -40.65
C GLN A 182 28.63 -1.49 -40.14
N LEU A 183 27.88 -0.94 -39.18
CA LEU A 183 28.06 0.43 -38.67
C LEU A 183 28.20 0.44 -37.14
N ARG A 184 29.13 1.24 -36.60
CA ARG A 184 29.35 1.44 -35.14
C ARG A 184 28.27 2.34 -34.50
N LEU A 185 27.00 2.06 -34.75
CA LEU A 185 25.88 2.81 -34.18
C LEU A 185 25.40 2.16 -32.88
N GLY A 186 24.97 2.98 -31.92
CA GLY A 186 24.38 2.50 -30.66
C GLY A 186 23.00 1.88 -30.89
N GLU A 187 22.59 0.95 -30.01
CA GLU A 187 21.31 0.22 -30.13
C GLU A 187 20.09 1.16 -30.23
N SER A 188 20.09 2.26 -29.48
CA SER A 188 19.04 3.28 -29.55
C SER A 188 18.96 3.97 -30.91
N GLN A 189 20.10 4.29 -31.53
CA GLN A 189 20.17 4.93 -32.85
C GLN A 189 19.66 4.00 -33.95
N ILE A 190 19.98 2.71 -33.87
CA ILE A 190 19.50 1.70 -34.82
C ILE A 190 17.98 1.54 -34.71
N ASN A 191 17.43 1.55 -33.49
CA ASN A 191 15.99 1.47 -33.27
C ASN A 191 15.25 2.70 -33.83
N ILE A 192 15.79 3.90 -33.64
CA ILE A 192 15.22 5.13 -34.20
C ILE A 192 15.25 5.07 -35.74
N LEU A 193 16.41 4.77 -36.35
CA LEU A 193 16.54 4.75 -37.80
C LEU A 193 15.61 3.70 -38.45
N SER A 194 15.61 2.48 -37.92
CA SER A 194 14.78 1.40 -38.45
C SER A 194 13.28 1.67 -38.22
N GLY A 195 12.93 2.27 -37.08
CA GLY A 195 11.55 2.67 -36.76
C GLY A 195 11.03 3.78 -37.68
N SER A 196 11.86 4.77 -38.00
CA SER A 196 11.50 5.83 -38.95
C SER A 196 11.27 5.28 -40.35
N VAL A 197 12.13 4.37 -40.83
CA VAL A 197 11.93 3.72 -42.13
C VAL A 197 10.65 2.89 -42.15
N LEU A 198 10.35 2.18 -41.07
CA LEU A 198 9.10 1.42 -40.93
C LEU A 198 7.87 2.35 -40.98
N GLY A 199 7.90 3.49 -40.28
CA GLY A 199 6.83 4.49 -40.34
C GLY A 199 6.61 5.04 -41.75
N ILE A 200 7.69 5.46 -42.43
CA ILE A 200 7.66 5.96 -43.81
C ILE A 200 7.10 4.89 -44.76
N ALA A 201 7.45 3.61 -44.53
CA ALA A 201 6.96 2.49 -45.33
C ALA A 201 5.44 2.32 -45.24
N ILE A 202 4.90 2.39 -44.02
CA ILE A 202 3.47 2.30 -43.75
C ILE A 202 2.74 3.45 -44.43
N SER A 203 3.26 4.68 -44.32
CA SER A 203 2.69 5.86 -44.98
C SER A 203 2.71 5.72 -46.51
N SER A 204 3.84 5.29 -47.07
CA SER A 204 4.01 5.13 -48.52
C SER A 204 2.99 4.15 -49.09
N MET A 205 2.77 3.02 -48.41
CA MET A 205 1.76 2.04 -48.83
C MET A 205 0.36 2.67 -48.85
N HIS A 206 -0.02 3.39 -47.78
CA HIS A 206 -1.34 4.01 -47.69
C HIS A 206 -1.62 4.97 -48.86
N TYR A 207 -0.71 5.89 -49.15
CA TYR A 207 -0.91 6.86 -50.24
C TYR A 207 -0.87 6.23 -51.64
N VAL A 208 -0.07 5.18 -51.84
CA VAL A 208 -0.11 4.40 -53.09
C VAL A 208 -1.43 3.64 -53.22
N GLY A 209 -1.96 3.10 -52.12
CA GLY A 209 -3.27 2.46 -52.07
C GLY A 209 -4.43 3.42 -52.33
N MET A 210 -4.36 4.64 -51.80
CA MET A 210 -5.29 5.73 -52.13
C MET A 210 -5.23 6.12 -53.60
N ASN A 211 -4.04 6.15 -54.20
CA ASN A 211 -3.90 6.38 -55.63
C ASN A 211 -4.46 5.24 -56.50
N ALA A 212 -4.62 4.03 -55.94
CA ALA A 212 -5.29 2.91 -56.59
C ALA A 212 -6.82 2.99 -56.49
N ALA A 213 -7.34 3.77 -55.54
CA ALA A 213 -8.77 3.96 -55.33
C ALA A 213 -9.36 4.92 -56.37
N ARG A 214 -10.56 4.59 -56.86
CA ARG A 214 -11.38 5.41 -57.74
C ARG A 214 -12.75 5.60 -57.10
N PHE A 215 -13.10 6.86 -56.86
CA PHE A 215 -14.34 7.28 -56.23
C PHE A 215 -15.35 7.67 -57.32
N ILE A 216 -16.42 6.89 -57.45
CA ILE A 216 -17.49 7.16 -58.43
C ILE A 216 -18.60 7.96 -57.71
N MET A 217 -18.75 9.23 -58.08
CA MET A 217 -19.68 10.18 -57.47
C MET A 217 -21.13 10.00 -57.96
N PRO A 218 -22.15 10.32 -57.15
CA PRO A 218 -23.53 10.47 -57.60
C PRO A 218 -23.75 11.85 -58.25
N ALA A 219 -24.84 12.01 -59.00
CA ALA A 219 -25.07 13.14 -59.93
C ALA A 219 -25.19 14.55 -59.31
N GLU A 220 -25.31 14.70 -58.00
CA GLU A 220 -25.43 15.99 -57.31
C GLU A 220 -24.40 16.13 -56.17
N PRO A 221 -23.56 17.19 -56.17
CA PRO A 221 -22.62 17.46 -55.08
C PRO A 221 -23.36 18.01 -53.85
N ASP A 222 -23.03 17.49 -52.66
CA ASP A 222 -23.55 17.98 -51.37
C ASP A 222 -22.70 19.18 -50.89
N PRO A 223 -23.25 20.41 -50.86
CA PRO A 223 -22.52 21.61 -50.47
C PRO A 223 -22.27 21.71 -48.95
N THR A 224 -22.75 20.76 -48.13
CA THR A 224 -22.61 20.77 -46.67
C THR A 224 -21.40 19.99 -46.14
N ALA A 225 -20.47 19.58 -47.02
CA ALA A 225 -19.25 18.87 -46.65
C ALA A 225 -18.33 19.75 -45.77
N GLY A 226 -18.46 19.62 -44.45
CA GLY A 226 -17.62 20.28 -43.46
C GLY A 226 -16.23 19.64 -43.34
N SER A 227 -15.25 20.41 -42.84
CA SER A 227 -13.87 19.97 -42.63
C SER A 227 -13.80 18.84 -41.60
N ASN A 228 -13.23 17.69 -41.99
CA ASN A 228 -13.00 16.54 -41.11
C ASN A 228 -11.73 16.67 -40.25
N ALA A 229 -11.09 17.85 -40.21
CA ALA A 229 -9.83 18.07 -39.50
C ALA A 229 -9.93 17.75 -38.00
N TYR A 230 -11.06 18.04 -37.35
CA TYR A 230 -11.27 17.73 -35.93
C TYR A 230 -11.24 16.23 -35.62
N LEU A 231 -11.83 15.41 -36.49
CA LEU A 231 -11.82 13.95 -36.32
C LEU A 231 -10.41 13.40 -36.53
N ALA A 232 -9.69 13.88 -37.55
CA ALA A 232 -8.29 13.49 -37.80
C ALA A 232 -7.36 13.86 -36.63
N LEU A 233 -7.50 15.09 -36.09
CA LEU A 233 -6.76 15.55 -34.91
C LEU A 233 -7.10 14.73 -33.66
N SER A 234 -8.36 14.32 -33.49
CA SER A 234 -8.78 13.47 -32.36
C SER A 234 -8.16 12.08 -32.43
N ILE A 235 -8.18 11.45 -33.61
CA ILE A 235 -7.54 10.14 -33.83
C ILE A 235 -6.03 10.24 -33.60
N ALA A 236 -5.38 11.30 -34.12
CA ALA A 236 -3.96 11.55 -33.90
C ALA A 236 -3.64 11.72 -32.41
N GLY A 237 -4.41 12.55 -31.69
CA GLY A 237 -4.24 12.81 -30.26
C GLY A 237 -4.37 11.56 -29.40
N ILE A 238 -5.43 10.75 -29.62
CA ILE A 238 -5.64 9.48 -28.91
C ILE A 238 -4.48 8.52 -29.17
N THR A 239 -3.99 8.44 -30.40
CA THR A 239 -2.90 7.53 -30.77
C THR A 239 -1.57 7.96 -30.14
N VAL A 240 -1.26 9.26 -30.18
CA VAL A 240 -0.06 9.81 -29.52
C VAL A 240 -0.13 9.59 -28.02
N LEU A 241 -1.28 9.82 -27.39
CA LEU A 241 -1.48 9.55 -25.97
C LEU A 241 -1.26 8.06 -25.64
N ALA A 242 -1.82 7.15 -26.43
CA ALA A 242 -1.62 5.71 -26.27
C ALA A 242 -0.14 5.31 -26.38
N ILE A 243 0.61 5.92 -27.31
CA ILE A 243 2.06 5.73 -27.47
C ILE A 243 2.81 6.21 -26.22
N LEU A 244 2.50 7.41 -25.72
CA LEU A 244 3.15 8.00 -24.54
C LEU A 244 2.88 7.20 -23.27
N VAL A 245 1.63 6.81 -23.03
CA VAL A 245 1.23 5.99 -21.87
C VAL A 245 1.93 4.64 -21.90
N THR A 246 1.92 3.96 -23.06
CA THR A 246 2.58 2.66 -23.21
C THR A 246 4.09 2.77 -22.99
N GLY A 247 4.72 3.83 -23.52
CA GLY A 247 6.13 4.12 -23.30
C GLY A 247 6.46 4.38 -21.82
N GLY A 248 5.66 5.21 -21.15
CA GLY A 248 5.81 5.56 -19.73
C GLY A 248 5.69 4.37 -18.79
N VAL A 249 4.65 3.53 -18.98
CA VAL A 249 4.45 2.30 -18.19
C VAL A 249 5.64 1.36 -18.35
N ASN A 250 6.11 1.13 -19.57
CA ASN A 250 7.25 0.26 -19.82
C ASN A 250 8.57 0.81 -19.22
N MET A 251 8.78 2.13 -19.27
CA MET A 251 9.93 2.80 -18.65
C MET A 251 9.93 2.63 -17.13
N LEU A 252 8.77 2.80 -16.49
CA LEU A 252 8.62 2.64 -15.04
C LEU A 252 8.88 1.20 -14.59
N LEU A 253 8.35 0.20 -15.31
CA LEU A 253 8.58 -1.22 -15.02
C LEU A 253 10.07 -1.58 -15.09
N ARG A 254 10.79 -1.04 -16.09
CA ARG A 254 12.24 -1.22 -16.23
C ARG A 254 13.03 -0.57 -15.11
N TYR A 255 12.68 0.66 -14.74
CA TYR A 255 13.33 1.38 -13.65
C TYR A 255 13.21 0.60 -12.33
N ARG A 256 12.00 0.12 -11.99
CA ARG A 256 11.76 -0.74 -10.81
C ARG A 256 12.55 -2.05 -10.82
N ALA A 257 12.73 -2.67 -11.99
CA ALA A 257 13.51 -3.89 -12.12
C ALA A 257 15.01 -3.65 -11.90
N MET A 258 15.53 -2.52 -12.41
CA MET A 258 16.94 -2.14 -12.25
C MET A 258 17.27 -1.78 -10.79
N TYR A 259 16.38 -1.01 -10.14
CA TYR A 259 16.53 -0.63 -8.74
C TYR A 259 16.60 -1.86 -7.81
N ARG A 260 15.72 -2.86 -7.99
CA ARG A 260 15.74 -4.08 -7.19
C ARG A 260 17.04 -4.89 -7.33
N ARG A 261 17.63 -4.95 -8.53
CA ARG A 261 18.91 -5.64 -8.74
C ARG A 261 20.05 -4.96 -8.00
N MET A 262 20.04 -3.62 -7.91
CA MET A 262 21.05 -2.86 -7.19
C MET A 262 21.02 -3.18 -5.70
N VAL A 263 19.83 -3.12 -5.08
CA VAL A 263 19.65 -3.41 -3.65
C VAL A 263 20.04 -4.85 -3.28
N GLN A 264 19.68 -5.82 -4.12
CA GLN A 264 20.03 -7.23 -3.88
C GLN A 264 21.54 -7.50 -3.95
N ASN A 265 22.24 -6.86 -4.90
CA ASN A 265 23.70 -7.00 -5.00
C ASN A 265 24.42 -6.39 -3.81
N GLU A 266 23.94 -5.24 -3.32
CA GLU A 266 24.51 -4.57 -2.13
C GLU A 266 24.39 -5.45 -0.87
N ALA A 267 23.20 -5.99 -0.60
CA ALA A 267 22.97 -6.87 0.54
C ALA A 267 23.86 -8.12 0.48
N ARG A 268 24.01 -8.74 -0.70
CA ARG A 268 24.82 -9.95 -0.89
C ARG A 268 26.30 -9.73 -0.55
N VAL A 269 26.88 -8.60 -0.99
CA VAL A 269 28.29 -8.30 -0.72
C VAL A 269 28.53 -8.07 0.77
N ARG A 270 27.60 -7.37 1.45
CA ARG A 270 27.69 -7.11 2.89
C ARG A 270 27.68 -8.40 3.72
N THR A 271 26.75 -9.32 3.42
CA THR A 271 26.67 -10.61 4.13
C THR A 271 27.95 -11.43 4.02
N ILE A 272 28.57 -11.49 2.83
CA ILE A 272 29.82 -12.25 2.63
C ILE A 272 30.96 -11.74 3.52
N VAL A 273 31.06 -10.42 3.72
CA VAL A 273 32.10 -9.80 4.56
C VAL A 273 31.85 -10.05 6.05
N ASP A 274 30.58 -9.98 6.48
CA ASP A 274 30.20 -10.13 7.89
C ASP A 274 30.28 -11.59 8.39
N THR A 275 30.13 -12.59 7.50
CA THR A 275 30.19 -14.02 7.87
C THR A 275 31.59 -14.66 7.75
N ALA A 276 32.63 -13.90 7.42
CA ALA A 276 33.98 -14.45 7.30
C ALA A 276 34.54 -14.88 8.67
N VAL A 277 35.22 -16.03 8.73
CA VAL A 277 35.81 -16.60 9.96
C VAL A 277 37.04 -15.81 10.41
N ASP A 278 37.88 -15.39 9.46
CA ASP A 278 39.02 -14.51 9.74
C ASP A 278 38.54 -13.07 9.99
N GLY A 279 39.24 -12.36 10.87
CA GLY A 279 39.01 -10.93 11.06
C GLY A 279 39.42 -10.16 9.80
N ILE A 280 38.45 -9.51 9.15
CA ILE A 280 38.64 -8.67 7.96
C ILE A 280 38.64 -7.20 8.37
N ILE A 281 39.74 -6.51 8.06
CA ILE A 281 39.96 -5.10 8.39
C ILE A 281 40.35 -4.36 7.11
N THR A 282 39.54 -3.40 6.68
CA THR A 282 39.85 -2.56 5.51
C THR A 282 40.34 -1.20 5.96
N ILE A 283 41.49 -0.74 5.43
CA ILE A 283 42.10 0.56 5.74
C ILE A 283 42.35 1.37 4.46
N ASP A 284 42.33 2.70 4.57
CA ASP A 284 42.74 3.60 3.49
C ASP A 284 44.28 3.75 3.40
N SER A 285 44.75 4.51 2.41
CA SER A 285 46.18 4.78 2.20
C SER A 285 46.88 5.53 3.35
N ARG A 286 46.15 6.02 4.35
CA ARG A 286 46.67 6.66 5.57
C ARG A 286 46.60 5.74 6.80
N GLY A 287 46.15 4.50 6.64
CA GLY A 287 46.00 3.54 7.74
C GLY A 287 44.72 3.73 8.56
N ILE A 288 43.76 4.50 8.06
CA ILE A 288 42.47 4.73 8.73
C ILE A 288 41.52 3.59 8.38
N VAL A 289 40.92 2.96 9.39
CA VAL A 289 39.97 1.86 9.24
C VAL A 289 38.68 2.37 8.58
N ARG A 290 38.31 1.72 7.47
CA ARG A 290 37.10 1.98 6.68
C ARG A 290 36.05 0.89 6.86
N ALA A 291 36.47 -0.34 7.12
CA ALA A 291 35.56 -1.44 7.43
C ALA A 291 36.21 -2.38 8.44
N PHE A 292 35.38 -2.95 9.32
CA PHE A 292 35.80 -3.85 10.40
C PHE A 292 34.69 -4.88 10.60
N ASN A 293 34.95 -6.15 10.26
CA ASN A 293 33.91 -7.17 10.26
C ASN A 293 33.70 -7.83 11.64
N ARG A 294 32.62 -8.60 11.79
CA ARG A 294 32.22 -9.27 13.04
C ARG A 294 33.32 -10.15 13.66
N ALA A 295 34.06 -10.89 12.84
CA ALA A 295 35.16 -11.72 13.32
C ALA A 295 36.31 -10.88 13.90
N ALA A 296 36.62 -9.73 13.29
CA ALA A 296 37.62 -8.80 13.82
C ALA A 296 37.20 -8.21 15.18
N GLU A 297 35.90 -7.95 15.38
CA GLU A 297 35.36 -7.54 16.69
C GLU A 297 35.61 -8.60 17.76
N THR A 298 35.41 -9.87 17.41
CA THR A 298 35.59 -11.00 18.34
C THR A 298 37.07 -11.25 18.68
N ILE A 299 37.94 -11.18 17.67
CA ILE A 299 39.38 -11.42 17.84
C ILE A 299 40.05 -10.31 18.65
N PHE A 300 39.66 -9.04 18.46
CA PHE A 300 40.31 -7.92 19.14
C PHE A 300 39.53 -7.35 20.32
N GLY A 301 38.25 -7.70 20.48
CA GLY A 301 37.38 -7.20 21.55
C GLY A 301 36.91 -5.75 21.38
N TRP A 302 37.08 -5.17 20.19
CA TRP A 302 36.62 -3.81 19.85
C TRP A 302 35.36 -3.86 18.99
N ALA A 303 34.41 -2.94 19.20
CA ALA A 303 33.25 -2.82 18.30
C ALA A 303 33.60 -2.01 17.04
N ALA A 304 32.95 -2.30 15.91
CA ALA A 304 33.27 -1.70 14.61
C ALA A 304 33.09 -0.17 14.61
N ASP A 305 32.06 0.34 15.29
CA ASP A 305 31.80 1.78 15.47
C ASP A 305 32.88 2.50 16.28
N GLU A 306 33.54 1.80 17.21
CA GLU A 306 34.67 2.34 17.97
C GLU A 306 35.97 2.43 17.16
N VAL A 307 36.11 1.61 16.12
CA VAL A 307 37.36 1.43 15.36
C VAL A 307 37.31 2.13 13.99
N ILE A 308 36.15 2.16 13.33
CA ILE A 308 35.98 2.81 12.03
C ILE A 308 36.27 4.30 12.16
N GLY A 309 37.12 4.82 11.27
CA GLY A 309 37.60 6.20 11.31
C GLY A 309 38.84 6.41 12.18
N ARG A 310 39.27 5.41 12.97
CA ARG A 310 40.54 5.44 13.73
C ARG A 310 41.68 4.75 12.96
N ASN A 311 42.92 4.99 13.40
CA ASN A 311 44.09 4.35 12.80
C ASN A 311 44.27 2.92 13.32
N VAL A 312 44.53 1.97 12.42
CA VAL A 312 44.63 0.53 12.71
C VAL A 312 45.72 0.15 13.73
N LYS A 313 46.71 1.02 13.97
CA LYS A 313 47.78 0.79 14.96
C LYS A 313 47.29 0.56 16.38
N MET A 314 46.05 0.92 16.70
CA MET A 314 45.46 0.63 18.01
C MET A 314 45.41 -0.88 18.32
N LEU A 315 45.38 -1.75 17.31
CA LEU A 315 45.30 -3.22 17.45
C LEU A 315 46.67 -3.91 17.61
N MET A 316 47.73 -3.13 17.80
CA MET A 316 49.11 -3.58 17.80
C MET A 316 49.81 -3.18 19.12
N PRO A 317 50.76 -3.99 19.64
CA PRO A 317 51.57 -3.61 20.79
C PRO A 317 52.47 -2.40 20.52
N GLU A 318 52.87 -1.71 21.59
CA GLU A 318 53.63 -0.44 21.51
C GLU A 318 54.94 -0.53 20.70
N ALA A 319 55.63 -1.67 20.75
CA ALA A 319 56.85 -1.90 19.98
C ALA A 319 56.63 -1.85 18.45
N ASP A 320 55.45 -2.26 17.98
CA ASP A 320 55.09 -2.34 16.56
C ASP A 320 54.28 -1.12 16.09
N ARG A 321 53.59 -0.42 17.02
CA ARG A 321 52.80 0.81 16.76
C ARG A 321 53.58 1.93 16.10
N SER A 322 54.81 2.17 16.56
CA SER A 322 55.65 3.30 16.14
C SER A 322 56.20 3.16 14.71
N GLN A 323 56.28 1.93 14.21
CA GLN A 323 56.88 1.62 12.90
C GLN A 323 55.82 1.48 11.79
N HIS A 324 54.55 1.24 12.14
CA HIS A 324 53.47 0.95 11.21
C HIS A 324 53.20 2.07 10.18
N ASP A 325 53.06 3.31 10.64
CA ASP A 325 52.74 4.45 9.76
C ASP A 325 53.90 4.73 8.76
N THR A 326 55.14 4.46 9.17
CA THR A 326 56.34 4.55 8.33
C THR A 326 56.31 3.53 7.18
N TYR A 327 55.78 2.31 7.40
CA TYR A 327 55.62 1.31 6.35
C TYR A 327 54.64 1.75 5.26
N LEU A 328 53.48 2.32 5.64
CA LEU A 328 52.48 2.83 4.69
C LEU A 328 53.01 4.05 3.92
N HIS A 329 53.77 4.93 4.59
CA HIS A 329 54.41 6.09 3.96
C HIS A 329 55.46 5.70 2.91
N ASN A 330 56.38 4.80 3.26
CA ASN A 330 57.41 4.30 2.35
C ASN A 330 56.83 3.57 1.14
N TYR A 331 55.70 2.89 1.32
CA TYR A 331 54.98 2.23 0.23
C TYR A 331 54.32 3.23 -0.75
N ARG A 332 53.80 4.37 -0.25
CA ARG A 332 53.25 5.45 -1.09
C ARG A 332 54.30 6.14 -1.97
N GLN A 333 55.56 6.13 -1.58
CA GLN A 333 56.66 6.77 -2.32
C GLN A 333 57.36 5.85 -3.35
N GLY A 334 56.78 4.69 -3.68
CA GLY A 334 57.31 3.79 -4.71
C GLY A 334 58.26 2.69 -4.21
N GLY A 335 58.29 2.42 -2.90
CA GLY A 335 59.06 1.31 -2.34
C GLY A 335 58.54 -0.08 -2.78
N VAL A 336 59.46 -1.04 -2.95
CA VAL A 336 59.16 -2.43 -3.33
C VAL A 336 58.20 -3.08 -2.30
N PRO A 337 57.09 -3.73 -2.72
CA PRO A 337 56.22 -4.47 -1.80
C PRO A 337 57.00 -5.64 -1.20
N LYS A 338 57.39 -5.54 0.07
CA LYS A 338 58.07 -6.66 0.76
C LYS A 338 57.06 -7.70 1.30
N ILE A 339 55.74 -7.42 1.25
CA ILE A 339 54.74 -8.07 2.12
C ILE A 339 53.34 -8.18 1.47
N ILE A 340 53.23 -8.63 0.22
CA ILE A 340 51.92 -8.96 -0.38
C ILE A 340 51.86 -10.47 -0.58
N GLY A 341 50.93 -11.15 0.12
CA GLY A 341 50.59 -12.57 -0.11
C GLY A 341 51.22 -13.63 0.80
N LYS A 342 52.11 -13.30 1.75
CA LYS A 342 52.62 -14.26 2.77
C LYS A 342 52.16 -13.87 4.16
N GLY A 343 51.37 -14.73 4.80
CA GLY A 343 50.93 -14.52 6.19
C GLY A 343 52.12 -14.55 7.16
N ARG A 344 52.11 -13.69 8.18
CA ARG A 344 53.14 -13.65 9.25
C ARG A 344 52.51 -13.84 10.62
N GLU A 345 53.22 -14.50 11.53
CA GLU A 345 52.87 -14.53 12.95
C GLU A 345 53.38 -13.24 13.60
N VAL A 346 52.47 -12.50 14.24
CA VAL A 346 52.75 -11.29 14.99
C VAL A 346 51.96 -11.31 16.29
N ILE A 347 52.28 -10.42 17.21
CA ILE A 347 51.52 -10.28 18.44
C ILE A 347 50.42 -9.24 18.22
N GLY A 348 49.18 -9.63 18.49
CA GLY A 348 48.06 -8.68 18.59
C GLY A 348 47.87 -8.22 20.01
N GLU A 349 47.22 -7.06 20.14
CA GLU A 349 46.77 -6.54 21.44
C GLU A 349 45.26 -6.37 21.41
N ARG A 350 44.57 -6.98 22.37
CA ARG A 350 43.11 -6.87 22.52
C ARG A 350 42.75 -5.59 23.27
N LYS A 351 41.46 -5.22 23.28
CA LYS A 351 40.94 -4.05 24.01
C LYS A 351 41.29 -4.06 25.50
N ASP A 352 41.40 -5.24 26.11
CA ASP A 352 41.77 -5.43 27.53
C ASP A 352 43.30 -5.37 27.80
N GLY A 353 44.10 -5.16 26.75
CA GLY A 353 45.57 -5.12 26.83
C GLY A 353 46.25 -6.49 26.82
N THR A 354 45.50 -7.59 26.74
CA THR A 354 46.09 -8.92 26.62
C THR A 354 46.80 -9.10 25.27
N ARG A 355 47.98 -9.70 25.34
CA ARG A 355 48.81 -10.01 24.17
C ARG A 355 48.65 -11.47 23.81
N PHE A 356 48.43 -11.71 22.52
CA PHE A 356 48.24 -13.06 22.01
C PHE A 356 48.95 -13.22 20.66
N PRO A 357 49.44 -14.42 20.36
CA PRO A 357 50.01 -14.72 19.05
C PRO A 357 48.89 -14.81 18.00
N LEU A 358 49.04 -14.07 16.90
CA LEU A 358 48.11 -14.06 15.77
C LEU A 358 48.83 -14.16 14.42
N ARG A 359 48.13 -14.62 13.40
CA ARG A 359 48.59 -14.67 12.00
C ARG A 359 47.89 -13.58 11.18
N LEU A 360 48.65 -12.78 10.43
CA LEU A 360 48.17 -11.63 9.64
C LEU A 360 48.54 -11.77 8.15
N ALA A 361 47.58 -11.57 7.24
CA ALA A 361 47.77 -11.46 5.78
C ALA A 361 47.14 -10.17 5.20
N ILE A 362 47.70 -9.58 4.15
CA ILE A 362 47.26 -8.28 3.59
C ILE A 362 47.08 -8.35 2.07
N GLY A 363 45.94 -7.85 1.57
CA GLY A 363 45.59 -7.68 0.15
C GLY A 363 45.34 -6.20 -0.23
N LYS A 364 45.33 -5.90 -1.54
CA LYS A 364 45.14 -4.55 -2.10
C LYS A 364 43.91 -4.50 -3.00
N ALA A 365 43.08 -3.47 -2.87
CA ALA A 365 41.97 -3.16 -3.78
C ALA A 365 42.06 -1.70 -4.28
N VAL A 366 41.73 -1.47 -5.55
CA VAL A 366 41.67 -0.12 -6.15
C VAL A 366 40.23 0.15 -6.57
N ILE A 367 39.62 1.17 -6.00
CA ILE A 367 38.24 1.58 -6.30
C ILE A 367 38.28 3.04 -6.78
N GLY A 368 38.05 3.26 -8.08
CA GLY A 368 38.19 4.58 -8.70
C GLY A 368 39.64 5.10 -8.61
N SER A 369 39.84 6.23 -7.93
CA SER A 369 41.16 6.83 -7.64
C SER A 369 41.71 6.48 -6.26
N GLU A 370 40.97 5.77 -5.40
CA GLU A 370 41.41 5.41 -4.05
C GLU A 370 42.00 4.01 -4.00
N THR A 371 43.10 3.87 -3.24
CA THR A 371 43.71 2.57 -2.91
C THR A 371 43.34 2.19 -1.48
N LEU A 372 42.75 1.00 -1.33
CA LEU A 372 42.39 0.39 -0.05
C LEU A 372 43.26 -0.85 0.20
N PHE A 373 43.58 -1.10 1.47
CA PHE A 373 44.26 -2.31 1.91
C PHE A 373 43.31 -3.14 2.78
N VAL A 374 43.29 -4.45 2.59
CA VAL A 374 42.40 -5.39 3.29
C VAL A 374 43.27 -6.39 4.05
N GLY A 375 43.18 -6.43 5.38
CA GLY A 375 43.89 -7.36 6.25
C GLY A 375 42.99 -8.51 6.72
N PHE A 376 43.56 -9.72 6.80
CA PHE A 376 42.96 -10.96 7.32
C PHE A 376 43.73 -11.45 8.55
N VAL A 377 43.04 -11.79 9.65
CA VAL A 377 43.63 -12.05 10.98
C VAL A 377 43.09 -13.34 11.63
N THR A 378 43.96 -14.16 12.25
CA THR A 378 43.64 -15.44 12.95
C THR A 378 44.45 -15.63 14.27
N ASP A 379 43.91 -16.19 15.36
CA ASP A 379 44.60 -16.48 16.67
C ASP A 379 45.24 -17.90 16.72
N ILE A 380 46.38 -18.11 17.40
CA ILE A 380 47.13 -19.40 17.45
C ILE A 380 47.56 -19.90 18.86
N SER A 381 46.89 -19.49 19.94
CA SER A 381 47.33 -19.73 21.34
C SER A 381 47.37 -21.19 21.84
N ASP A 382 46.48 -22.08 21.38
CA ASP A 382 46.31 -23.43 21.96
C ASP A 382 47.46 -24.40 21.69
N ARG A 383 48.18 -24.19 20.60
CA ARG A 383 49.26 -25.07 20.14
C ARG A 383 50.42 -25.19 21.13
N HIS A 384 50.65 -24.20 21.99
CA HIS A 384 51.79 -24.15 22.91
C HIS A 384 51.62 -24.93 24.24
N ARG A 385 50.40 -25.39 24.62
CA ARG A 385 50.13 -25.96 25.97
C ARG A 385 50.45 -27.45 26.15
N MET A 386 50.56 -28.24 25.07
CA MET A 386 50.57 -29.71 25.14
C MET A 386 51.94 -30.36 25.43
N GLU A 387 53.06 -29.65 25.28
CA GLU A 387 54.40 -30.25 25.35
C GLU A 387 54.92 -30.55 26.78
N ALA A 388 54.21 -30.18 27.86
CA ALA A 388 54.77 -30.16 29.23
C ALA A 388 54.51 -31.40 30.15
N ALA A 389 53.66 -32.38 29.80
CA ALA A 389 53.06 -33.33 30.77
C ALA A 389 53.82 -34.66 31.09
N LEU A 390 54.90 -35.04 30.38
CA LEU A 390 55.40 -36.44 30.35
C LEU A 390 56.25 -36.93 31.55
N ARG A 391 56.77 -36.06 32.45
CA ARG A 391 57.87 -36.41 33.39
C ARG A 391 57.50 -37.08 34.75
N HIS A 392 56.24 -37.42 35.07
CA HIS A 392 55.75 -37.68 36.45
C HIS A 392 55.53 -39.17 36.92
N SER A 393 55.83 -40.21 36.12
CA SER A 393 55.24 -41.56 36.31
C SER A 393 55.99 -42.64 37.17
N GLU A 394 57.25 -42.48 37.59
CA GLU A 394 58.11 -43.63 38.01
C GLU A 394 58.04 -44.04 39.52
N GLN A 395 57.71 -43.15 40.45
CA GLN A 395 57.77 -43.41 41.91
C GLN A 395 56.63 -44.28 42.50
N GLN A 396 55.65 -44.71 41.70
CA GLN A 396 54.37 -45.28 42.19
C GLN A 396 54.37 -46.77 42.63
N TYR A 397 55.35 -47.61 42.27
CA TYR A 397 55.19 -49.08 42.35
C TYR A 397 55.26 -49.77 43.74
N ARG A 398 56.14 -49.34 44.67
CA ARG A 398 56.40 -50.05 45.96
C ARG A 398 55.27 -49.98 47.00
N SER A 399 54.43 -48.95 46.91
CA SER A 399 53.28 -48.73 47.81
C SER A 399 52.12 -49.71 47.55
N LEU A 400 52.15 -50.42 46.42
CA LEU A 400 50.99 -51.15 45.90
C LEU A 400 50.74 -52.51 46.59
N ILE A 401 51.76 -53.28 46.98
CA ILE A 401 51.57 -54.68 47.45
C ILE A 401 50.93 -54.78 48.85
N GLY A 402 51.31 -53.91 49.80
CA GLY A 402 50.76 -53.93 51.17
C GLY A 402 49.32 -53.42 51.29
N ASN A 403 48.78 -52.81 50.23
CA ASN A 403 47.41 -52.28 50.16
C ASN A 403 46.47 -53.15 49.31
N LEU A 404 46.89 -54.34 48.88
CA LEU A 404 46.08 -55.19 48.01
C LEU A 404 44.89 -55.79 48.78
N PRO A 405 43.65 -55.59 48.29
CA PRO A 405 42.46 -56.21 48.87
C PRO A 405 42.44 -57.71 48.55
N GLY A 406 42.34 -58.57 49.58
CA GLY A 406 42.27 -60.03 49.45
C GLY A 406 43.49 -60.75 50.04
N VAL A 407 43.61 -62.05 49.72
CA VAL A 407 44.69 -62.92 50.18
C VAL A 407 45.71 -63.10 49.06
N ALA A 408 46.83 -62.37 49.10
CA ALA A 408 47.94 -62.63 48.20
C ALA A 408 48.69 -63.89 48.64
N PHE A 409 48.98 -64.80 47.71
CA PHE A 409 49.67 -66.04 48.01
C PHE A 409 50.71 -66.39 46.94
N ARG A 410 51.72 -67.13 47.38
CA ARG A 410 52.67 -67.84 46.54
C ARG A 410 52.67 -69.30 46.98
N CYS A 411 52.43 -70.25 46.09
CA CYS A 411 52.42 -71.67 46.44
C CYS A 411 53.22 -72.54 45.48
N ARG A 412 53.62 -73.71 45.96
CA ARG A 412 54.20 -74.76 45.11
C ARG A 412 53.10 -75.45 44.33
N VAL A 413 53.46 -75.91 43.14
CA VAL A 413 52.60 -76.74 42.30
C VAL A 413 52.75 -78.21 42.73
N ASP A 414 52.22 -78.54 43.91
CA ASP A 414 52.10 -79.92 44.42
C ASP A 414 50.62 -80.31 44.63
N ALA A 415 50.32 -81.49 45.17
CA ALA A 415 48.92 -81.95 45.30
C ALA A 415 48.11 -81.15 46.35
N ASP A 416 48.81 -80.55 47.32
CA ASP A 416 48.21 -79.87 48.47
C ASP A 416 48.32 -78.33 48.40
N TRP A 417 48.89 -77.81 47.30
CA TRP A 417 49.21 -76.41 47.04
C TRP A 417 49.95 -75.75 48.21
N SER A 418 51.09 -76.34 48.59
CA SER A 418 51.86 -75.89 49.75
C SER A 418 52.28 -74.42 49.63
N MET A 419 51.85 -73.59 50.59
CA MET A 419 52.06 -72.14 50.56
C MET A 419 53.50 -71.77 50.94
N LEU A 420 54.19 -71.03 50.08
CA LEU A 420 55.51 -70.43 50.31
C LEU A 420 55.40 -69.02 50.89
N PHE A 421 54.35 -68.29 50.53
CA PHE A 421 54.00 -66.99 51.08
C PHE A 421 52.48 -66.86 51.05
N ILE A 422 51.89 -66.27 52.08
CA ILE A 422 50.48 -65.89 52.10
C ILE A 422 50.31 -64.66 52.97
N SER A 423 49.60 -63.65 52.48
CA SER A 423 49.37 -62.39 53.18
C SER A 423 48.43 -62.59 54.37
N GLU A 424 48.48 -61.65 55.32
CA GLU A 424 47.63 -61.64 56.53
C GLU A 424 46.11 -61.73 56.25
N GLY A 425 45.67 -61.32 55.05
CA GLY A 425 44.26 -61.41 54.64
C GLY A 425 43.61 -62.79 54.73
N VAL A 426 44.39 -63.89 54.77
CA VAL A 426 43.85 -65.26 54.86
C VAL A 426 43.10 -65.54 56.17
N GLU A 427 43.49 -64.88 57.25
CA GLU A 427 42.83 -65.02 58.55
C GLU A 427 41.40 -64.48 58.51
N THR A 428 41.22 -63.29 57.90
CA THR A 428 39.90 -62.68 57.71
C THR A 428 38.98 -63.53 56.84
N LEU A 429 39.52 -64.17 55.80
CA LEU A 429 38.75 -64.98 54.86
C LEU A 429 38.39 -66.38 55.39
N THR A 430 39.33 -67.05 56.07
CA THR A 430 39.21 -68.49 56.40
C THR A 430 39.11 -68.79 57.90
N GLY A 431 39.53 -67.85 58.76
CA GLY A 431 39.63 -68.04 60.20
C GLY A 431 40.88 -68.82 60.67
N TRP A 432 41.88 -69.02 59.79
CA TRP A 432 43.17 -69.68 60.06
C TRP A 432 44.34 -68.71 59.85
N LEU A 433 45.43 -68.83 60.63
CA LEU A 433 46.55 -67.89 60.57
C LEU A 433 47.45 -68.12 59.34
N PRO A 434 48.10 -67.09 58.76
CA PRO A 434 49.06 -67.25 57.64
C PRO A 434 50.17 -68.28 57.91
N GLU A 435 50.61 -68.36 59.17
CA GLU A 435 51.61 -69.31 59.66
C GLU A 435 51.11 -70.76 59.59
N ASP A 436 49.80 -71.00 59.72
CA ASP A 436 49.24 -72.35 59.62
C ASP A 436 49.37 -72.93 58.21
N PHE A 437 49.32 -72.07 57.19
CA PHE A 437 49.47 -72.47 55.79
C PHE A 437 50.94 -72.61 55.38
N THR A 438 51.81 -71.70 55.81
CA THR A 438 53.25 -71.73 55.46
C THR A 438 54.03 -72.79 56.25
N ALA A 439 53.59 -73.13 57.47
CA ALA A 439 54.14 -74.24 58.24
C ALA A 439 53.57 -75.62 57.84
N GLY A 440 52.60 -75.67 56.91
CA GLY A 440 51.97 -76.91 56.45
C GLY A 440 51.03 -77.57 57.46
N ARG A 441 50.48 -76.81 58.43
CA ARG A 441 49.44 -77.30 59.36
C ARG A 441 48.05 -77.33 58.73
N GLN A 442 47.81 -76.45 57.75
CA GLN A 442 46.56 -76.32 57.01
C GLN A 442 46.85 -76.14 55.51
N HIS A 443 45.99 -76.72 54.67
CA HIS A 443 46.10 -76.61 53.21
C HIS A 443 44.85 -75.93 52.64
N LEU A 444 45.05 -75.00 51.70
CA LEU A 444 43.97 -74.24 51.07
C LEU A 444 43.05 -75.16 50.25
N ALA A 445 43.63 -76.16 49.56
CA ALA A 445 42.88 -77.18 48.81
C ALA A 445 41.85 -77.93 49.69
N GLY A 446 42.12 -78.07 50.99
CA GLY A 446 41.22 -78.69 51.96
C GLY A 446 39.98 -77.86 52.30
N LEU A 447 39.99 -76.55 52.02
CA LEU A 447 38.90 -75.61 52.33
C LEU A 447 37.93 -75.42 51.15
N ILE A 448 38.28 -75.86 49.94
CA ILE A 448 37.44 -75.76 48.74
C ILE A 448 36.18 -76.62 48.89
N HIS A 449 35.02 -76.11 48.46
CA HIS A 449 33.75 -76.84 48.45
C HIS A 449 33.86 -78.14 47.62
N PRO A 450 33.34 -79.29 48.08
CA PRO A 450 33.52 -80.59 47.42
C PRO A 450 33.15 -80.61 45.93
N ASP A 451 32.04 -79.97 45.55
CA ASP A 451 31.57 -79.89 44.16
C ASP A 451 32.53 -79.11 43.24
N ASP A 452 33.33 -78.22 43.81
CA ASP A 452 34.15 -77.30 43.02
C ASP A 452 35.59 -77.83 42.82
N ARG A 453 36.06 -78.73 43.70
CA ARG A 453 37.45 -79.24 43.71
C ARG A 453 37.90 -79.82 42.38
N ALA A 454 37.09 -80.69 41.79
CA ALA A 454 37.50 -81.48 40.61
C ALA A 454 37.74 -80.59 39.38
N TRP A 455 36.85 -79.63 39.13
CA TRP A 455 36.98 -78.74 37.97
C TRP A 455 38.05 -77.67 38.21
N ILE A 456 38.24 -77.20 39.44
CA ILE A 456 39.31 -76.26 39.79
C ILE A 456 40.68 -76.88 39.54
N THR A 457 40.95 -78.08 40.09
CA THR A 457 42.24 -78.74 39.90
C THR A 457 42.55 -78.96 38.43
N ALA A 458 41.55 -79.37 37.63
CA ALA A 458 41.70 -79.52 36.18
C ALA A 458 41.99 -78.18 35.50
N THR A 459 41.23 -77.13 35.82
CA THR A 459 41.37 -75.80 35.21
C THR A 459 42.72 -75.16 35.52
N VAL A 460 43.18 -75.28 36.76
CA VAL A 460 44.49 -74.76 37.19
C VAL A 460 45.62 -75.55 36.53
N HIS A 461 45.54 -76.87 36.48
CA HIS A 461 46.55 -77.69 35.82
C HIS A 461 46.66 -77.39 34.32
N ASP A 462 45.53 -77.26 33.64
CA ASP A 462 45.47 -76.90 32.22
C ASP A 462 46.04 -75.49 31.98
N ALA A 463 45.72 -74.52 32.85
CA ALA A 463 46.24 -73.15 32.74
C ALA A 463 47.76 -73.09 32.93
N ILE A 464 48.30 -73.83 33.91
CA ILE A 464 49.74 -73.93 34.16
C ILE A 464 50.44 -74.57 32.96
N GLY A 465 49.87 -75.67 32.42
CA GLY A 465 50.39 -76.37 31.25
C GLY A 465 50.37 -75.54 29.97
N ALA A 466 49.35 -74.68 29.82
CA ALA A 466 49.21 -73.75 28.70
C ALA A 466 49.94 -72.41 28.88
N GLU A 467 50.69 -72.24 29.98
CA GLU A 467 51.42 -71.00 30.34
C GLU A 467 50.52 -69.76 30.42
N ARG A 468 49.34 -69.90 31.03
CA ARG A 468 48.38 -68.79 31.21
C ARG A 468 48.13 -68.52 32.67
N SER A 469 47.83 -67.27 33.00
CA SER A 469 47.16 -66.94 34.26
C SER A 469 45.75 -67.50 34.25
N TYR A 470 45.28 -67.95 35.40
CA TYR A 470 43.90 -68.37 35.58
C TYR A 470 43.18 -67.42 36.53
N MET A 471 41.88 -67.29 36.31
CA MET A 471 40.96 -66.61 37.19
C MET A 471 39.75 -67.51 37.34
N ILE A 472 39.46 -67.93 38.56
CA ILE A 472 38.39 -68.88 38.87
C ILE A 472 37.54 -68.33 40.01
N GLU A 473 36.23 -68.45 39.88
CA GLU A 473 35.29 -68.16 40.95
C GLU A 473 34.74 -69.46 41.50
N TYR A 474 34.90 -69.70 42.80
CA TYR A 474 34.49 -70.94 43.44
C TYR A 474 34.14 -70.74 44.90
N ARG A 475 33.67 -71.80 45.53
CA ARG A 475 33.20 -71.74 46.92
C ARG A 475 34.22 -72.35 47.85
N ILE A 476 34.47 -71.67 48.97
CA ILE A 476 35.25 -72.20 50.09
C ILE A 476 34.40 -72.25 51.35
N ILE A 477 34.80 -73.13 52.26
CA ILE A 477 34.17 -73.31 53.56
C ILE A 477 35.16 -72.83 54.62
N ASP A 478 34.77 -71.81 55.38
CA ASP A 478 35.59 -71.27 56.47
C ASP A 478 35.64 -72.20 57.69
N ARG A 479 36.48 -71.87 58.69
CA ARG A 479 36.60 -72.64 59.95
C ARG A 479 35.28 -72.83 60.71
N SER A 480 34.28 -71.97 60.47
CA SER A 480 32.95 -72.04 61.10
C SER A 480 31.92 -72.85 60.31
N GLY A 481 32.26 -73.29 59.10
CA GLY A 481 31.38 -74.06 58.22
C GLY A 481 30.54 -73.21 57.26
N ARG A 482 30.81 -71.90 57.14
CA ARG A 482 30.08 -71.01 56.23
C ARG A 482 30.71 -70.97 54.85
N GLU A 483 29.85 -70.93 53.84
CA GLU A 483 30.22 -70.90 52.43
C GLU A 483 30.46 -69.47 51.96
N HIS A 484 31.58 -69.25 51.29
CA HIS A 484 31.95 -67.97 50.69
C HIS A 484 32.24 -68.17 49.22
N TRP A 485 31.73 -67.27 48.37
CA TRP A 485 32.16 -67.20 46.98
C TRP A 485 33.46 -66.41 46.90
N VAL A 486 34.52 -67.05 46.42
CA VAL A 486 35.84 -66.43 46.26
C VAL A 486 36.25 -66.41 44.79
N SER A 487 36.94 -65.35 44.40
CA SER A 487 37.60 -65.21 43.11
C SER A 487 39.11 -65.33 43.33
N GLU A 488 39.73 -66.37 42.80
CA GLU A 488 41.18 -66.56 42.81
C GLU A 488 41.74 -66.22 41.43
N SER A 489 42.74 -65.35 41.41
CA SER A 489 43.53 -65.06 40.21
C SER A 489 44.99 -65.39 40.47
N ALA A 490 45.57 -66.33 39.73
CA ALA A 490 46.98 -66.69 39.90
C ALA A 490 47.66 -67.04 38.57
N CYS A 491 48.98 -66.92 38.54
CA CYS A 491 49.80 -67.28 37.40
C CYS A 491 51.04 -68.10 37.80
N ALA A 492 51.48 -68.96 36.89
CA ALA A 492 52.68 -69.75 37.08
C ALA A 492 53.94 -68.93 36.79
N VAL A 493 54.84 -68.84 37.76
CA VAL A 493 56.13 -68.18 37.62
C VAL A 493 57.18 -69.23 37.32
N ARG A 494 57.86 -69.07 36.18
CA ARG A 494 58.85 -70.02 35.68
C ARG A 494 60.27 -69.47 35.86
N GLY A 495 61.17 -70.34 36.30
CA GLY A 495 62.59 -70.03 36.43
C GLY A 495 63.32 -70.03 35.08
N ALA A 496 64.59 -69.63 35.08
CA ALA A 496 65.43 -69.53 33.87
C ALA A 496 65.61 -70.85 33.09
N GLY A 497 65.26 -72.00 33.69
CA GLY A 497 65.26 -73.32 33.06
C GLY A 497 63.91 -73.76 32.46
N GLY A 498 62.89 -72.90 32.48
CA GLY A 498 61.55 -73.18 31.91
C GLY A 498 60.61 -74.01 32.79
N GLN A 499 61.09 -74.53 33.93
CA GLN A 499 60.24 -75.19 34.93
C GLN A 499 59.45 -74.16 35.75
N VAL A 500 58.23 -74.51 36.15
CA VAL A 500 57.40 -73.67 37.05
C VAL A 500 57.99 -73.76 38.44
N ASP A 501 58.44 -72.63 38.97
CA ASP A 501 59.04 -72.57 40.30
C ASP A 501 57.95 -72.41 41.38
N TRP A 502 56.87 -71.65 41.11
CA TRP A 502 55.72 -71.45 42.00
C TRP A 502 54.53 -70.79 41.27
N LEU A 503 53.37 -70.70 41.93
CA LEU A 503 52.24 -69.87 41.51
C LEU A 503 52.19 -68.60 42.35
N ASP A 504 51.92 -67.46 41.75
CA ASP A 504 51.62 -66.19 42.43
C ASP A 504 50.19 -65.77 42.14
N GLY A 505 49.43 -65.41 43.18
CA GLY A 505 48.04 -65.03 43.00
C GLY A 505 47.41 -64.26 44.16
N VAL A 506 46.15 -63.89 43.97
CA VAL A 506 45.30 -63.22 44.95
C VAL A 506 43.93 -63.91 45.03
N ILE A 507 43.37 -64.02 46.22
CA ILE A 507 42.01 -64.55 46.48
C ILE A 507 41.15 -63.45 47.10
N ILE A 508 39.96 -63.21 46.54
CA ILE A 508 39.04 -62.14 46.94
C ILE A 508 37.66 -62.73 47.24
N ASP A 509 37.02 -62.35 48.35
CA ASP A 509 35.60 -62.70 48.63
C ASP A 509 34.64 -61.83 47.80
N ILE A 510 33.72 -62.46 47.06
CA ILE A 510 32.77 -61.83 46.12
C ILE A 510 31.29 -62.09 46.47
N THR A 511 31.00 -62.59 47.67
CA THR A 511 29.66 -63.05 48.06
C THR A 511 28.58 -61.95 47.94
N ASP A 512 28.84 -60.72 48.42
CA ASP A 512 27.87 -59.61 48.37
C ASP A 512 27.63 -59.04 46.97
N ASN A 513 28.58 -59.20 46.04
CA ASN A 513 28.43 -58.71 44.66
C ASN A 513 27.42 -59.54 43.87
N LYS A 514 27.38 -60.88 44.09
CA LYS A 514 26.41 -61.76 43.40
C LYS A 514 24.96 -61.43 43.75
N ARG A 515 24.66 -61.02 44.99
CA ARG A 515 23.29 -60.70 45.43
C ARG A 515 22.75 -59.41 44.80
N ARG A 516 23.57 -58.37 44.70
CA ARG A 516 23.16 -57.07 44.14
C ARG A 516 22.90 -57.11 42.63
N GLY A 517 23.57 -57.99 41.89
CA GLY A 517 23.36 -58.15 40.44
C GLY A 517 21.94 -58.56 40.08
N ALA A 518 21.33 -59.49 40.83
CA ALA A 518 20.01 -60.04 40.51
C ALA A 518 18.85 -59.04 40.68
N GLU A 519 18.95 -58.12 41.64
CA GLU A 519 17.92 -57.09 41.90
C GLU A 519 17.87 -56.02 40.81
N PHE A 520 19.04 -55.65 40.28
CA PHE A 520 19.18 -54.65 39.23
C PHE A 520 18.52 -55.07 37.90
N GLU A 521 18.64 -56.34 37.52
CA GLU A 521 18.06 -56.86 36.26
C GLU A 521 16.52 -56.72 36.21
N GLY A 522 15.83 -56.88 37.34
CA GLY A 522 14.37 -56.80 37.40
C GLY A 522 13.79 -55.40 37.13
N VAL A 523 14.51 -54.33 37.50
CA VAL A 523 14.06 -52.94 37.32
C VAL A 523 14.19 -52.51 35.85
N VAL A 524 15.23 -52.96 35.16
CA VAL A 524 15.51 -52.60 33.77
C VAL A 524 14.44 -53.15 32.81
N ASP A 525 13.94 -54.38 33.03
CA ASP A 525 12.92 -54.99 32.17
C ASP A 525 11.58 -54.23 32.18
N ALA A 526 11.20 -53.63 33.31
CA ALA A 526 9.94 -52.88 33.44
C ALA A 526 9.93 -51.58 32.63
N ILE A 527 11.04 -50.83 32.65
CA ILE A 527 11.20 -49.59 31.88
C ILE A 527 11.18 -49.88 30.37
N SER A 528 11.83 -50.98 29.96
CA SER A 528 11.93 -51.39 28.55
C SER A 528 10.58 -51.64 27.87
N ARG A 529 9.51 -51.96 28.62
CA ARG A 529 8.18 -52.22 28.04
C ARG A 529 7.37 -50.96 27.72
N SER A 530 7.59 -49.85 28.43
CA SER A 530 6.68 -48.68 28.39
C SER A 530 7.20 -47.49 27.59
N LEU A 531 8.51 -47.37 27.41
CA LEU A 531 9.15 -46.24 26.73
C LEU A 531 10.02 -46.73 25.58
N ALA A 532 10.34 -45.84 24.64
CA ALA A 532 11.39 -46.10 23.66
C ALA A 532 12.75 -45.92 24.34
N VAL A 533 13.58 -46.96 24.35
CA VAL A 533 14.88 -47.01 25.02
C VAL A 533 15.97 -47.33 24.01
N ILE A 534 17.03 -46.54 24.03
CA ILE A 534 18.25 -46.81 23.26
C ILE A 534 19.48 -46.65 24.17
N GLU A 535 20.37 -47.63 24.08
CA GLU A 535 21.67 -47.63 24.73
C GLU A 535 22.74 -47.17 23.75
N LEU A 536 23.59 -46.27 24.22
CA LEU A 536 24.59 -45.57 23.44
C LEU A 536 25.93 -45.65 24.16
N ASP A 537 27.03 -45.76 23.43
CA ASP A 537 28.34 -45.44 23.99
C ASP A 537 28.50 -43.92 24.15
N LEU A 538 29.63 -43.49 24.71
CA LEU A 538 29.92 -42.08 24.96
C LEU A 538 30.17 -41.27 23.69
N GLU A 539 30.54 -41.95 22.61
CA GLU A 539 30.72 -41.42 21.28
C GLU A 539 29.38 -41.35 20.52
N GLY A 540 28.34 -41.95 21.10
CA GLY A 540 27.00 -42.01 20.57
C GLY A 540 26.76 -43.13 19.57
N ARG A 541 27.61 -44.16 19.49
CA ARG A 541 27.26 -45.38 18.77
C ARG A 541 26.18 -46.14 19.51
N ILE A 542 25.26 -46.66 18.74
CA ILE A 542 24.12 -47.39 19.26
C ILE A 542 24.58 -48.79 19.64
N LEU A 543 24.44 -49.13 20.92
CA LEU A 543 24.81 -50.45 21.46
C LEU A 543 23.60 -51.38 21.43
N HIS A 544 22.43 -50.85 21.76
CA HIS A 544 21.19 -51.60 21.84
C HIS A 544 19.99 -50.67 21.72
N ALA A 545 18.84 -51.22 21.29
CA ALA A 545 17.58 -50.50 21.26
C ALA A 545 16.44 -51.48 21.54
N ASN A 546 15.45 -51.05 22.31
CA ASN A 546 14.28 -51.87 22.61
C ASN A 546 13.24 -51.81 21.46
N PRO A 547 12.24 -52.71 21.43
CA PRO A 547 11.25 -52.76 20.36
C PRO A 547 10.50 -51.44 20.11
N ASN A 548 10.10 -50.74 21.18
CA ASN A 548 9.41 -49.44 21.08
C ASN A 548 10.23 -48.40 20.29
N PHE A 549 11.55 -48.40 20.46
CA PHE A 549 12.44 -47.50 19.73
C PHE A 549 12.58 -47.87 18.25
N LEU A 550 12.61 -49.17 17.94
CA LEU A 550 12.66 -49.68 16.57
C LEU A 550 11.39 -49.31 15.80
N ASP A 551 10.22 -49.50 16.40
CA ASP A 551 8.93 -49.16 15.79
C ASP A 551 8.80 -47.65 15.51
N MET A 552 9.21 -46.82 16.48
CA MET A 552 9.19 -45.36 16.36
C MET A 552 10.14 -44.86 15.27
N THR A 553 11.29 -45.49 15.05
CA THR A 553 12.30 -45.02 14.07
C THR A 553 12.24 -45.74 12.72
N GLY A 554 11.59 -46.90 12.65
CA GLY A 554 11.45 -47.74 11.45
C GLY A 554 12.70 -48.55 11.10
N TYR A 555 13.72 -48.55 11.95
CA TYR A 555 14.93 -49.36 11.77
C TYR A 555 14.82 -50.72 12.44
N ARG A 556 15.56 -51.69 11.93
CA ARG A 556 15.78 -52.97 12.64
C ARG A 556 17.00 -52.89 13.55
N LEU A 557 17.03 -53.72 14.59
CA LEU A 557 18.13 -53.71 15.58
C LEU A 557 19.50 -53.97 14.94
N ASP A 558 19.58 -54.92 14.00
CA ASP A 558 20.79 -55.25 13.24
C ASP A 558 21.30 -54.10 12.35
N GLU A 559 20.42 -53.15 12.02
CA GLU A 559 20.74 -51.97 11.22
C GLU A 559 21.22 -50.80 12.08
N LEU A 560 20.79 -50.71 13.35
CA LEU A 560 21.17 -49.64 14.28
C LEU A 560 22.44 -49.96 15.07
N VAL A 561 22.62 -51.20 15.53
CA VAL A 561 23.74 -51.56 16.40
C VAL A 561 25.08 -51.29 15.69
N GLY A 562 25.97 -50.54 16.35
CA GLY A 562 27.26 -50.10 15.83
C GLY A 562 27.22 -48.82 14.99
N GLN A 563 26.04 -48.38 14.56
CA GLN A 563 25.87 -47.11 13.86
C GLN A 563 25.94 -45.93 14.82
N GLN A 564 26.28 -44.76 14.29
CA GLN A 564 26.33 -43.53 15.05
C GLN A 564 24.92 -42.99 15.29
N HIS A 565 24.60 -42.50 16.49
CA HIS A 565 23.32 -41.84 16.83
C HIS A 565 22.96 -40.73 15.84
N ALA A 566 23.96 -40.11 15.22
CA ALA A 566 23.82 -39.18 14.10
C ALA A 566 22.95 -39.71 12.95
N ILE A 567 22.84 -41.03 12.76
CA ILE A 567 21.94 -41.68 11.79
C ILE A 567 20.47 -41.31 12.01
N LEU A 568 20.12 -40.93 13.25
CA LEU A 568 18.79 -40.51 13.65
C LEU A 568 18.63 -38.98 13.67
N CYS A 569 19.67 -38.21 13.36
CA CYS A 569 19.66 -36.76 13.36
C CYS A 569 19.57 -36.20 11.94
N ALA A 570 19.22 -34.92 11.83
CA ALA A 570 19.40 -34.21 10.55
C ALA A 570 20.89 -34.13 10.19
N ALA A 571 21.23 -34.07 8.90
CA ALA A 571 22.62 -34.21 8.45
C ALA A 571 23.58 -33.12 8.98
N ASP A 572 23.05 -31.98 9.40
CA ASP A 572 23.75 -30.81 9.94
C ASP A 572 23.80 -30.77 11.48
N GLU A 573 22.86 -31.45 12.15
CA GLU A 573 22.77 -31.45 13.62
C GLU A 573 24.00 -32.08 14.29
N PRO A 574 24.58 -33.22 13.84
CA PRO A 574 25.79 -33.81 14.39
C PRO A 574 27.02 -32.89 14.36
N GLU A 575 27.05 -31.91 13.45
CA GLU A 575 28.11 -30.91 13.32
C GLU A 575 27.81 -29.62 14.10
N SER A 576 26.65 -29.54 14.74
CA SER A 576 26.24 -28.35 15.49
C SER A 576 26.95 -28.25 16.84
N PRO A 577 27.30 -27.03 17.29
CA PRO A 577 27.86 -26.81 18.62
C PRO A 577 26.93 -27.28 19.74
N ALA A 578 25.61 -27.28 19.52
CA ALA A 578 24.62 -27.73 20.50
C ALA A 578 24.60 -29.25 20.65
N TYR A 579 24.72 -29.99 19.55
CA TYR A 579 24.87 -31.45 19.58
C TYR A 579 26.21 -31.84 20.21
N GLU A 580 27.28 -31.14 19.85
CA GLU A 580 28.58 -31.35 20.47
C GLU A 580 28.54 -31.03 21.97
N GLN A 581 27.93 -29.92 22.39
CA GLN A 581 27.74 -29.57 23.80
C GLN A 581 26.86 -30.57 24.56
N LEU A 582 25.83 -31.13 23.92
CA LEU A 582 24.98 -32.19 24.48
C LEU A 582 25.82 -33.45 24.75
N TRP A 583 26.54 -33.95 23.75
CA TRP A 583 27.40 -35.12 23.92
C TRP A 583 28.58 -34.85 24.84
N GLU A 584 29.09 -33.62 24.87
CA GLU A 584 30.05 -33.19 25.88
C GLU A 584 29.45 -33.18 27.29
N ALA A 585 28.24 -32.66 27.49
CA ALA A 585 27.57 -32.66 28.79
C ALA A 585 27.29 -34.09 29.28
N LEU A 586 26.83 -34.97 28.39
CA LEU A 586 26.61 -36.38 28.67
C LEU A 586 27.92 -37.11 28.99
N ARG A 587 29.00 -36.82 28.24
CA ARG A 587 30.36 -37.30 28.55
C ARG A 587 30.88 -36.78 29.89
N ARG A 588 30.41 -35.62 30.35
CA ARG A 588 30.66 -35.06 31.69
C ARG A 588 29.71 -35.61 32.77
N GLY A 589 28.75 -36.46 32.40
CA GLY A 589 27.80 -37.07 33.32
C GLY A 589 26.56 -36.23 33.62
N THR A 590 26.42 -35.09 32.98
CA THR A 590 25.22 -34.26 33.12
C THR A 590 24.11 -34.85 32.26
N HIS A 591 22.99 -35.25 32.90
CA HIS A 591 21.80 -35.67 32.17
C HIS A 591 21.20 -34.51 31.37
N ALA A 592 20.55 -34.81 30.25
CA ALA A 592 19.94 -33.81 29.39
C ALA A 592 18.56 -34.27 28.93
N SER A 593 17.57 -33.39 29.02
CA SER A 593 16.20 -33.66 28.57
C SER A 593 15.66 -32.52 27.74
N GLY A 594 14.79 -32.82 26.78
CA GLY A 594 14.16 -31.82 25.94
C GLY A 594 13.46 -32.42 24.73
N ASP A 595 12.95 -31.53 23.89
CA ASP A 595 12.32 -31.90 22.63
C ASP A 595 13.40 -31.94 21.54
N PHE A 596 13.49 -33.07 20.84
CA PHE A 596 14.50 -33.34 19.84
C PHE A 596 13.85 -33.78 18.54
N HIS A 597 14.40 -33.29 17.44
CA HIS A 597 13.94 -33.66 16.11
C HIS A 597 14.83 -34.77 15.53
N ARG A 598 14.24 -35.89 15.10
CA ARG A 598 14.94 -37.07 14.62
C ARG A 598 14.44 -37.51 13.25
N ILE A 599 15.24 -38.29 12.54
CA ILE A 599 14.93 -38.79 11.20
C ILE A 599 14.85 -40.31 11.24
N GLY A 600 13.73 -40.85 10.78
CA GLY A 600 13.52 -42.29 10.62
C GLY A 600 14.15 -42.84 9.35
N LYS A 601 14.16 -44.17 9.20
CA LYS A 601 14.83 -44.87 8.09
C LYS A 601 14.37 -44.45 6.70
N ASP A 602 13.08 -44.18 6.56
CA ASP A 602 12.41 -43.73 5.34
C ASP A 602 12.57 -42.22 5.08
N GLY A 603 13.35 -41.52 5.92
CA GLY A 603 13.50 -40.07 5.87
C GLY A 603 12.38 -39.31 6.59
N ARG A 604 11.46 -40.00 7.28
CA ARG A 604 10.38 -39.32 8.02
C ARG A 604 10.94 -38.51 9.19
N HIS A 605 10.38 -37.32 9.37
CA HIS A 605 10.71 -36.41 10.47
C HIS A 605 9.91 -36.83 11.72
N ILE A 606 10.60 -37.06 12.84
CA ILE A 606 10.04 -37.56 14.09
C ILE A 606 10.41 -36.58 15.20
N TRP A 607 9.43 -35.95 15.82
CA TRP A 607 9.66 -35.16 17.04
C TRP A 607 9.57 -36.09 18.24
N ILE A 608 10.53 -36.01 19.15
CA ILE A 608 10.54 -36.81 20.37
C ILE A 608 10.83 -35.93 21.58
N HIS A 609 10.15 -36.20 22.70
CA HIS A 609 10.65 -35.76 24.00
C HIS A 609 11.62 -36.82 24.50
N GLY A 610 12.90 -36.47 24.60
CA GLY A 610 13.99 -37.38 24.96
C GLY A 610 14.67 -36.99 26.27
N SER A 611 15.11 -37.99 27.03
CA SER A 611 15.98 -37.81 28.20
C SER A 611 17.19 -38.73 28.06
N TYR A 612 18.38 -38.14 27.96
CA TYR A 612 19.67 -38.81 27.88
C TYR A 612 20.27 -38.89 29.29
N ASN A 613 20.47 -40.11 29.79
CA ASN A 613 20.91 -40.40 31.15
C ASN A 613 22.26 -41.15 31.10
N PRO A 614 23.37 -40.48 31.42
CA PRO A 614 24.67 -41.12 31.51
C PRO A 614 24.69 -42.13 32.66
N ILE A 615 25.14 -43.34 32.38
CA ILE A 615 25.37 -44.39 33.36
C ILE A 615 26.84 -44.39 33.70
N PHE A 616 27.10 -44.31 35.00
CA PHE A 616 28.43 -44.19 35.53
C PHE A 616 29.03 -45.57 35.80
N ASP A 617 30.32 -45.68 35.54
CA ASP A 617 31.14 -46.80 35.98
C ASP A 617 31.41 -46.67 37.49
N PRO A 618 32.04 -47.66 38.12
CA PRO A 618 32.41 -47.60 39.53
C PRO A 618 33.31 -46.41 39.93
N ASP A 619 33.99 -45.76 38.98
CA ASP A 619 34.83 -44.56 39.19
C ASP A 619 34.03 -43.25 39.09
N GLY A 620 32.71 -43.34 38.91
CA GLY A 620 31.84 -42.19 38.74
C GLY A 620 32.03 -41.51 37.39
N ARG A 621 32.63 -42.17 36.40
CA ARG A 621 32.75 -41.67 35.03
C ARG A 621 31.65 -42.28 34.19
N PRO A 622 30.95 -41.49 33.37
CA PRO A 622 30.00 -42.05 32.43
C PRO A 622 30.70 -43.05 31.52
N TYR A 623 30.13 -44.23 31.29
CA TYR A 623 30.65 -45.21 30.32
C TYR A 623 29.65 -45.59 29.22
N LYS A 624 28.36 -45.36 29.48
CA LYS A 624 27.31 -45.49 28.48
C LYS A 624 26.19 -44.51 28.76
N ILE A 625 25.34 -44.27 27.79
CA ILE A 625 24.20 -43.37 27.89
C ILE A 625 22.94 -44.16 27.59
N ILE A 626 21.97 -44.08 28.49
CA ILE A 626 20.63 -44.62 28.28
C ILE A 626 19.71 -43.47 27.93
N LYS A 627 19.13 -43.50 26.73
CA LYS A 627 18.15 -42.51 26.30
C LYS A 627 16.76 -43.12 26.36
N LEU A 628 15.86 -42.40 27.03
CA LEU A 628 14.42 -42.65 27.06
C LEU A 628 13.72 -41.64 26.14
N ALA A 629 12.75 -42.06 25.33
CA ALA A 629 12.05 -41.19 24.41
C ALA A 629 10.55 -41.49 24.30
N SER A 630 9.77 -40.44 24.02
CA SER A 630 8.34 -40.47 23.67
C SER A 630 8.08 -39.65 22.41
N ASP A 631 7.13 -40.07 21.58
CA ASP A 631 6.82 -39.44 20.28
C ASP A 631 5.93 -38.19 20.45
N LEU A 632 6.33 -37.07 19.84
CA LEU A 632 5.64 -35.77 19.82
C LEU A 632 5.28 -35.31 18.39
N SER A 633 5.47 -36.15 17.36
CA SER A 633 5.38 -35.77 15.94
C SER A 633 4.02 -35.19 15.55
N GLU A 634 2.93 -35.81 16.02
CA GLU A 634 1.55 -35.38 15.74
C GLU A 634 1.26 -33.98 16.32
N ARG A 635 1.77 -33.71 17.53
CA ARG A 635 1.57 -32.43 18.22
C ARG A 635 2.34 -31.28 17.55
N HIS A 636 3.59 -31.51 17.16
CA HIS A 636 4.41 -30.48 16.51
C HIS A 636 3.88 -30.10 15.11
N ALA A 637 3.37 -31.06 14.34
CA ALA A 637 2.79 -30.78 13.03
C ALA A 637 1.58 -29.84 13.12
N MET A 638 0.68 -30.07 14.08
CA MET A 638 -0.50 -29.22 14.31
C MET A 638 -0.13 -27.81 14.79
N GLU A 639 0.85 -27.67 15.69
CA GLU A 639 1.30 -26.35 16.17
C GLU A 639 1.95 -25.51 15.05
N GLN A 640 2.75 -26.14 14.19
CA GLN A 640 3.43 -25.45 13.09
C GLN A 640 2.44 -25.01 12.00
N GLU A 641 1.50 -25.87 11.59
CA GLU A 641 0.45 -25.51 10.63
C GLU A 641 -0.39 -24.32 11.13
N LEU A 642 -0.74 -24.32 12.42
CA LEU A 642 -1.51 -23.23 13.01
C LEU A 642 -0.71 -21.92 13.03
N ARG A 643 0.60 -21.98 13.35
CA ARG A 643 1.48 -20.81 13.43
C ARG A 643 1.75 -20.20 12.05
N GLU A 644 1.96 -21.03 11.04
CA GLU A 644 2.14 -20.59 9.65
C GLU A 644 0.84 -20.03 9.06
N ALA A 645 -0.30 -20.67 9.32
CA ALA A 645 -1.60 -20.15 8.90
C ALA A 645 -1.89 -18.78 9.53
N LYS A 646 -1.62 -18.62 10.82
CA LYS A 646 -1.78 -17.35 11.55
C LYS A 646 -0.85 -16.26 11.02
N ALA A 647 0.45 -16.54 10.89
CA ALA A 647 1.42 -15.57 10.39
C ALA A 647 1.11 -15.12 8.95
N LYS A 648 0.67 -16.04 8.09
CA LYS A 648 0.28 -15.74 6.72
C LYS A 648 -1.00 -14.90 6.65
N ALA A 649 -1.97 -15.17 7.53
CA ALA A 649 -3.19 -14.36 7.65
C ALA A 649 -2.89 -12.94 8.15
N GLU A 650 -2.08 -12.80 9.20
CA GLU A 650 -1.68 -11.50 9.76
C GLU A 650 -0.87 -10.67 8.76
N GLN A 651 0.07 -11.29 8.05
CA GLN A 651 0.86 -10.62 7.01
C GLN A 651 -0.01 -10.18 5.83
N ALA A 652 -0.99 -11.00 5.41
CA ALA A 652 -1.94 -10.63 4.37
C ALA A 652 -2.86 -9.47 4.80
N ALA A 653 -3.33 -9.48 6.05
CA ALA A 653 -4.15 -8.41 6.61
C ALA A 653 -3.39 -7.08 6.72
N ALA A 654 -2.15 -7.11 7.21
CA ALA A 654 -1.28 -5.93 7.31
C ALA A 654 -0.88 -5.38 5.92
N ALA A 655 -0.61 -6.26 4.94
CA ALA A 655 -0.31 -5.83 3.58
C ALA A 655 -1.55 -5.18 2.91
N LYS A 656 -2.74 -5.78 3.07
CA LYS A 656 -4.01 -5.23 2.55
C LYS A 656 -4.30 -3.85 3.15
N SER A 657 -4.06 -3.71 4.45
CA SER A 657 -4.18 -2.46 5.21
C SER A 657 -3.29 -1.33 4.68
N THR A 658 -1.99 -1.57 4.64
CA THR A 658 -0.99 -0.58 4.20
C THR A 658 -1.20 -0.23 2.73
N PHE A 659 -1.60 -1.21 1.92
CA PHE A 659 -1.98 -0.96 0.53
C PHE A 659 -3.17 -0.01 0.41
N LEU A 660 -4.25 -0.23 1.16
CA LEU A 660 -5.43 0.64 1.13
C LEU A 660 -5.13 2.06 1.64
N ALA A 661 -4.33 2.20 2.69
CA ALA A 661 -3.91 3.50 3.22
C ALA A 661 -3.09 4.29 2.20
N ASN A 662 -2.09 3.65 1.58
CA ASN A 662 -1.23 4.28 0.57
C ASN A 662 -2.01 4.62 -0.71
N MET A 663 -2.86 3.70 -1.19
CA MET A 663 -3.73 3.95 -2.34
C MET A 663 -4.70 5.10 -2.07
N SER A 664 -5.23 5.21 -0.85
CA SER A 664 -6.07 6.36 -0.55
C SER A 664 -5.32 7.67 -0.62
N HIS A 665 -4.08 7.73 -0.14
CA HIS A 665 -3.28 8.95 -0.23
C HIS A 665 -2.93 9.28 -1.70
N GLU A 666 -2.52 8.28 -2.49
CA GLU A 666 -2.18 8.45 -3.91
C GLU A 666 -3.39 8.79 -4.80
N ILE A 667 -4.61 8.40 -4.41
CA ILE A 667 -5.85 8.80 -5.10
C ILE A 667 -6.33 10.17 -4.62
N ARG A 668 -6.20 10.48 -3.31
CA ARG A 668 -6.68 11.75 -2.76
C ARG A 668 -5.96 12.96 -3.35
N THR A 669 -4.64 12.88 -3.53
CA THR A 669 -3.83 13.98 -4.07
C THR A 669 -4.27 14.44 -5.47
N PRO A 670 -4.37 13.57 -6.50
CA PRO A 670 -4.85 14.00 -7.81
C PRO A 670 -6.33 14.41 -7.80
N MET A 671 -7.17 13.80 -6.95
CA MET A 671 -8.58 14.15 -6.85
C MET A 671 -8.82 15.54 -6.25
N ASN A 672 -8.06 15.92 -5.23
CA ASN A 672 -8.10 17.26 -4.65
C ASN A 672 -7.61 18.32 -5.65
N ALA A 673 -6.59 18.01 -6.45
CA ALA A 673 -6.15 18.88 -7.53
C ALA A 673 -7.23 19.05 -8.61
N ILE A 674 -7.87 17.96 -9.04
CA ILE A 674 -8.99 18.01 -10.01
C ILE A 674 -10.13 18.88 -9.46
N ILE A 675 -10.53 18.70 -8.20
CA ILE A 675 -11.57 19.49 -7.54
C ILE A 675 -11.18 20.97 -7.51
N GLY A 676 -9.97 21.29 -7.03
CA GLY A 676 -9.47 22.66 -6.96
C GLY A 676 -9.40 23.36 -8.31
N PHE A 677 -8.92 22.68 -9.36
CA PHE A 677 -8.90 23.23 -10.71
C PHE A 677 -10.30 23.36 -11.33
N THR A 678 -11.22 22.43 -11.07
CA THR A 678 -12.62 22.61 -11.49
C THR A 678 -13.29 23.78 -10.77
N GLU A 679 -13.02 24.00 -9.48
CA GLU A 679 -13.58 25.13 -8.71
C GLU A 679 -13.02 26.47 -9.22
N LEU A 680 -11.74 26.53 -9.58
CA LEU A 680 -11.13 27.70 -10.21
C LEU A 680 -11.74 28.00 -11.59
N LEU A 681 -11.89 26.98 -12.44
CA LEU A 681 -12.46 27.14 -13.78
C LEU A 681 -13.96 27.47 -13.76
N LEU A 682 -14.68 27.10 -12.69
CA LEU A 682 -16.07 27.49 -12.46
C LEU A 682 -16.22 28.93 -11.97
N ALA A 683 -15.17 29.50 -11.38
CA ALA A 683 -15.13 30.88 -10.88
C ALA A 683 -14.88 31.92 -11.99
N ASP A 684 -14.29 31.52 -13.12
CA ASP A 684 -14.16 32.36 -14.32
C ASP A 684 -15.46 32.37 -15.16
N PRO A 685 -15.69 33.40 -16.00
CA PRO A 685 -16.83 33.44 -16.91
C PRO A 685 -16.66 32.39 -18.03
N ALA A 686 -17.11 31.16 -17.77
CA ALA A 686 -17.13 30.05 -18.71
C ALA A 686 -18.52 29.90 -19.37
N SER A 687 -18.56 29.33 -20.58
CA SER A 687 -19.83 29.00 -21.25
C SER A 687 -20.66 27.98 -20.46
N ASP A 688 -22.00 28.00 -20.59
CA ASP A 688 -22.90 27.08 -19.86
C ASP A 688 -22.64 25.60 -20.16
N ALA A 689 -22.06 25.29 -21.32
CA ALA A 689 -21.59 23.95 -21.65
C ALA A 689 -20.35 23.59 -20.83
N GLN A 690 -19.38 24.48 -20.67
CA GLN A 690 -18.19 24.26 -19.84
C GLN A 690 -18.53 24.16 -18.35
N ARG A 691 -19.42 25.02 -17.83
CA ARG A 691 -19.87 24.93 -16.43
C ARG A 691 -20.51 23.58 -16.13
N ARG A 692 -21.40 23.08 -16.99
CA ARG A 692 -22.02 21.75 -16.81
C ARG A 692 -21.00 20.62 -16.82
N HIS A 693 -19.99 20.66 -17.70
CA HIS A 693 -18.92 19.67 -17.71
C HIS A 693 -18.05 19.74 -16.46
N LEU A 694 -17.67 20.95 -16.02
CA LEU A 694 -16.87 21.15 -14.81
C LEU A 694 -17.63 20.73 -13.55
N ASP A 695 -18.93 21.01 -13.45
CA ASP A 695 -19.81 20.54 -12.38
C ASP A 695 -19.92 19.01 -12.36
N THR A 696 -20.00 18.39 -13.53
CA THR A 696 -20.03 16.92 -13.67
C THR A 696 -18.71 16.30 -13.19
N VAL A 697 -17.58 16.88 -13.58
CA VAL A 697 -16.24 16.45 -13.13
C VAL A 697 -16.10 16.62 -11.62
N ARG A 698 -16.50 17.78 -11.07
CA ARG A 698 -16.49 18.06 -9.63
C ARG A 698 -17.34 17.07 -8.84
N THR A 699 -18.55 16.80 -9.31
CA THR A 699 -19.50 15.89 -8.64
C THR A 699 -18.99 14.44 -8.67
N SER A 700 -18.45 14.02 -9.81
CA SER A 700 -17.83 12.69 -9.96
C SER A 700 -16.59 12.56 -9.06
N ALA A 701 -15.81 13.62 -8.95
CA ALA A 701 -14.61 13.66 -8.13
C ALA A 701 -14.90 13.57 -6.63
N ARG A 702 -15.88 14.34 -6.15
CA ARG A 702 -16.35 14.28 -4.76
C ARG A 702 -16.99 12.93 -4.42
N SER A 703 -17.74 12.35 -5.36
CA SER A 703 -18.34 11.02 -5.19
C SER A 703 -17.29 9.93 -5.05
N LEU A 704 -16.20 9.98 -5.84
CA LEU A 704 -15.09 9.02 -5.74
C LEU A 704 -14.33 9.14 -4.42
N LEU A 705 -14.11 10.36 -3.93
CA LEU A 705 -13.47 10.59 -2.63
C LEU A 705 -14.32 10.08 -1.45
N ALA A 706 -15.64 10.29 -1.49
CA ALA A 706 -16.55 9.74 -0.49
C ALA A 706 -16.47 8.20 -0.46
N LEU A 707 -16.51 7.58 -1.64
CA LEU A 707 -16.35 6.13 -1.85
C LEU A 707 -15.05 5.58 -1.25
N LEU A 708 -13.95 6.29 -1.47
CA LEU A 708 -12.63 5.93 -0.97
C LEU A 708 -12.56 6.03 0.56
N ASN A 709 -13.14 7.09 1.13
CA ASN A 709 -13.22 7.28 2.57
C ASN A 709 -14.10 6.21 3.23
N ASP A 710 -15.22 5.82 2.62
CA ASP A 710 -16.08 4.73 3.11
C ASP A 710 -15.33 3.38 3.18
N ILE A 711 -14.52 3.06 2.16
CA ILE A 711 -13.69 1.86 2.13
C ILE A 711 -12.61 1.90 3.21
N LEU A 712 -11.99 3.07 3.42
CA LEU A 712 -10.99 3.25 4.47
C LEU A 712 -11.60 3.12 5.87
N ASP A 713 -12.77 3.71 6.11
CA ASP A 713 -13.43 3.66 7.41
C ASP A 713 -13.77 2.20 7.76
N THR A 714 -14.29 1.43 6.81
CA THR A 714 -14.51 -0.02 6.96
C THR A 714 -13.21 -0.75 7.33
N ALA A 715 -12.09 -0.41 6.69
CA ALA A 715 -10.79 -1.02 6.96
C ALA A 715 -10.14 -0.57 8.30
N LYS A 716 -10.53 0.59 8.84
CA LYS A 716 -10.13 1.06 10.18
C LYS A 716 -10.94 0.36 11.27
N PHE A 717 -12.22 0.10 11.01
CA PHE A 717 -13.11 -0.66 11.89
C PHE A 717 -12.58 -2.08 12.16
N GLU A 718 -12.16 -2.81 11.12
CA GLU A 718 -11.61 -4.18 11.25
C GLU A 718 -10.39 -4.27 12.20
N ARG A 719 -9.74 -3.15 12.53
CA ARG A 719 -8.56 -3.08 13.41
C ARG A 719 -8.82 -2.42 14.76
N GLY A 720 -10.04 -1.97 15.04
CA GLY A 720 -10.37 -1.25 16.28
C GLY A 720 -9.70 0.12 16.41
N ALA A 721 -9.36 0.78 15.30
CA ALA A 721 -8.61 2.05 15.27
C ALA A 721 -9.49 3.31 15.25
N ILE A 722 -10.76 3.20 15.65
CA ILE A 722 -11.71 4.33 15.69
C ILE A 722 -11.97 4.68 17.15
N GLU A 723 -11.54 5.87 17.54
CA GLU A 723 -11.84 6.46 18.85
C GLU A 723 -13.07 7.38 18.69
N LEU A 724 -14.01 7.31 19.64
CA LEU A 724 -15.21 8.14 19.68
C LEU A 724 -14.90 9.45 20.39
N GLU A 725 -15.24 10.58 19.77
CA GLU A 725 -15.09 11.91 20.35
C GLU A 725 -16.41 12.34 21.02
N ILE A 726 -16.49 12.21 22.34
CA ILE A 726 -17.73 12.44 23.08
C ILE A 726 -17.88 13.92 23.46
N THR A 727 -18.80 14.61 22.80
CA THR A 727 -19.12 16.05 23.01
C THR A 727 -20.61 16.25 23.30
N ASP A 728 -20.97 17.37 23.92
CA ASP A 728 -22.38 17.78 24.04
C ASP A 728 -22.84 18.40 22.72
N PHE A 729 -24.03 18.05 22.24
CA PHE A 729 -24.57 18.54 20.97
C PHE A 729 -26.11 18.53 20.93
N SER A 730 -26.71 19.36 20.07
CA SER A 730 -28.15 19.35 19.81
C SER A 730 -28.52 18.28 18.78
N LEU A 731 -29.25 17.24 19.21
CA LEU A 731 -29.70 16.17 18.31
C LEU A 731 -30.77 16.68 17.34
N ARG A 732 -31.61 17.62 17.80
CA ARG A 732 -32.63 18.27 16.97
C ARG A 732 -31.97 19.04 15.82
N ASP A 733 -30.96 19.85 16.11
CA ASP A 733 -30.25 20.62 15.09
C ASP A 733 -29.47 19.72 14.15
N LEU A 734 -28.85 18.67 14.67
CA LEU A 734 -28.17 17.68 13.84
C LEU A 734 -29.12 17.04 12.82
N CYS A 735 -30.31 16.61 13.25
CA CYS A 735 -31.33 16.05 12.36
C CYS A 735 -31.79 17.08 11.32
N MET A 736 -32.06 18.32 11.75
CA MET A 736 -32.45 19.42 10.86
C MET A 736 -31.38 19.73 9.81
N GLN A 737 -30.10 19.75 10.19
CA GLN A 737 -28.98 19.98 9.28
C GLN A 737 -28.84 18.86 8.24
N VAL A 738 -28.96 17.60 8.67
CA VAL A 738 -28.91 16.45 7.74
C VAL A 738 -30.07 16.52 6.75
N LEU A 739 -31.29 16.76 7.24
CA LEU A 739 -32.47 16.90 6.38
C LEU A 739 -32.36 18.10 5.42
N ALA A 740 -31.85 19.24 5.88
CA ALA A 740 -31.63 20.42 5.06
C ALA A 740 -30.64 20.13 3.91
N SER A 741 -29.52 19.46 4.21
CA SER A 741 -28.52 19.10 3.21
C SER A 741 -29.04 18.12 2.16
N LEU A 742 -29.94 17.21 2.52
CA LEU A 742 -30.54 16.22 1.60
C LEU A 742 -31.81 16.72 0.92
N ARG A 743 -32.31 17.90 1.28
CA ARG A 743 -33.57 18.46 0.79
C ARG A 743 -33.57 18.69 -0.72
N ILE A 744 -32.46 19.15 -1.29
CA ILE A 744 -32.33 19.40 -2.73
C ILE A 744 -32.50 18.07 -3.51
N ASN A 745 -31.91 16.99 -3.02
CA ASN A 745 -32.00 15.67 -3.64
C ASN A 745 -33.43 15.08 -3.55
N ALA A 746 -34.11 15.30 -2.43
CA ALA A 746 -35.51 14.90 -2.24
C ALA A 746 -36.45 15.73 -3.13
N GLN A 747 -36.24 17.04 -3.23
CA GLN A 747 -37.03 17.95 -4.07
C GLN A 747 -36.87 17.63 -5.56
N ALA A 748 -35.66 17.29 -6.01
CA ALA A 748 -35.42 16.86 -7.39
C ALA A 748 -36.25 15.60 -7.78
N LYS A 749 -36.65 14.79 -6.80
CA LYS A 749 -37.54 13.63 -6.96
C LYS A 749 -39.00 13.90 -6.57
N GLY A 750 -39.33 15.10 -6.11
CA GLY A 750 -40.67 15.42 -5.61
C GLY A 750 -41.07 14.71 -4.30
N LEU A 751 -40.10 14.28 -3.49
CA LEU A 751 -40.36 13.60 -2.21
C LEU A 751 -40.58 14.60 -1.06
N MET A 752 -41.48 14.26 -0.14
CA MET A 752 -41.64 15.00 1.12
C MET A 752 -40.61 14.52 2.15
N LEU A 753 -39.90 15.45 2.79
CA LEU A 753 -38.91 15.16 3.82
C LEU A 753 -39.37 15.76 5.15
N GLY A 754 -39.52 14.94 6.19
CA GLY A 754 -40.08 15.35 7.49
C GLY A 754 -39.22 14.95 8.69
N LEU A 755 -39.35 15.72 9.78
CA LEU A 755 -38.78 15.43 11.09
C LEU A 755 -39.91 15.38 12.12
N ASP A 756 -40.12 14.22 12.75
CA ASP A 756 -40.96 14.07 13.93
C ASP A 756 -40.07 14.05 15.18
N TYR A 757 -40.00 15.19 15.87
CA TYR A 757 -39.23 15.34 17.10
C TYR A 757 -40.14 15.81 18.24
N PRO A 758 -40.31 15.03 19.33
CA PRO A 758 -41.22 15.36 20.42
C PRO A 758 -40.92 16.72 21.06
N GLU A 759 -41.94 17.54 21.32
CA GLU A 759 -41.79 18.87 21.96
C GLU A 759 -41.17 18.80 23.36
N ARG A 760 -41.32 17.67 24.07
CA ARG A 760 -40.82 17.46 25.45
C ARG A 760 -39.52 16.66 25.52
N ALA A 761 -38.94 16.27 24.39
CA ALA A 761 -37.66 15.55 24.39
C ALA A 761 -36.49 16.53 24.69
N PRO A 762 -35.45 16.09 25.42
CA PRO A 762 -34.22 16.85 25.60
C PRO A 762 -33.64 17.26 24.25
N GLU A 763 -33.05 18.45 24.20
CA GLU A 763 -32.41 18.97 22.98
C GLU A 763 -30.95 18.55 22.90
N PHE A 764 -30.25 18.57 24.03
CA PHE A 764 -28.82 18.32 24.13
C PHE A 764 -28.51 16.91 24.63
N PHE A 765 -27.61 16.23 23.92
CA PHE A 765 -27.12 14.89 24.22
C PHE A 765 -25.61 14.86 24.19
N ARG A 766 -25.03 13.88 24.87
CA ARG A 766 -23.58 13.66 24.91
C ARG A 766 -23.20 12.46 24.05
N GLY A 767 -22.39 12.68 23.02
CA GLY A 767 -22.00 11.64 22.07
C GLY A 767 -21.10 12.16 20.96
N ASP A 768 -20.78 11.31 19.98
CA ASP A 768 -19.98 11.71 18.82
C ASP A 768 -20.88 12.24 17.70
N THR A 769 -21.01 13.57 17.66
CA THR A 769 -21.85 14.29 16.68
C THR A 769 -21.52 13.91 15.24
N LEU A 770 -20.24 13.73 14.92
CA LEU A 770 -19.79 13.43 13.55
C LEU A 770 -20.23 12.03 13.12
N ARG A 771 -20.10 11.04 14.01
CA ARG A 771 -20.52 9.66 13.72
C ARG A 771 -22.04 9.51 13.64
N ILE A 772 -22.77 10.21 14.50
CA ILE A 772 -24.24 10.24 14.45
C ILE A 772 -24.71 10.91 13.15
N ARG A 773 -24.07 12.00 12.71
CA ARG A 773 -24.31 12.63 11.41
C ARG A 773 -24.12 11.64 10.25
N GLN A 774 -23.06 10.84 10.31
CA GLN A 774 -22.71 9.85 9.29
C GLN A 774 -23.77 8.73 9.23
N ILE A 775 -24.22 8.22 10.39
CA ILE A 775 -25.32 7.25 10.48
C ILE A 775 -26.59 7.81 9.81
N LEU A 776 -27.02 9.02 10.21
CA LEU A 776 -28.24 9.64 9.68
C LEU A 776 -28.13 9.93 8.17
N THR A 777 -26.99 10.44 7.70
CA THR A 777 -26.77 10.72 6.27
C THR A 777 -26.84 9.45 5.43
N ASN A 778 -26.28 8.33 5.92
CA ASN A 778 -26.32 7.05 5.22
C ASN A 778 -27.73 6.46 5.15
N LEU A 779 -28.49 6.52 6.26
CA LEU A 779 -29.85 5.97 6.32
C LEU A 779 -30.86 6.82 5.55
N VAL A 780 -30.87 8.14 5.77
CA VAL A 780 -31.79 9.07 5.08
C VAL A 780 -31.44 9.19 3.60
N GLY A 781 -30.15 9.19 3.25
CA GLY A 781 -29.69 9.15 1.87
C GLY A 781 -30.17 7.91 1.12
N ASN A 782 -30.14 6.74 1.77
CA ASN A 782 -30.69 5.50 1.20
C ASN A 782 -32.21 5.58 1.06
N ALA A 783 -32.94 6.08 2.05
CA ALA A 783 -34.39 6.27 1.97
C ALA A 783 -34.80 7.14 0.77
N ILE A 784 -34.14 8.29 0.55
CA ILE A 784 -34.38 9.17 -0.60
C ILE A 784 -34.02 8.47 -1.92
N LYS A 785 -32.96 7.68 -1.93
CA LYS A 785 -32.47 7.00 -3.12
C LYS A 785 -33.44 5.92 -3.61
N PHE A 786 -34.00 5.13 -2.71
CA PHE A 786 -34.88 4.00 -3.03
C PHE A 786 -36.37 4.34 -3.02
N THR A 787 -36.73 5.58 -2.71
CA THR A 787 -38.07 6.13 -2.89
C THR A 787 -38.13 6.91 -4.21
N GLU A 788 -39.07 6.57 -5.08
CA GLU A 788 -39.32 7.32 -6.34
C GLU A 788 -40.41 8.37 -6.16
N THR A 789 -41.47 8.04 -5.41
CA THR A 789 -42.60 8.94 -5.10
C THR A 789 -43.07 8.68 -3.67
N GLY A 790 -43.42 9.73 -2.93
CA GLY A 790 -43.92 9.60 -1.55
C GLY A 790 -43.14 10.48 -0.57
N GLN A 791 -42.88 9.94 0.63
CA GLN A 791 -42.23 10.64 1.72
C GLN A 791 -41.14 9.83 2.40
N VAL A 792 -40.20 10.56 3.01
CA VAL A 792 -39.19 10.05 3.94
C VAL A 792 -39.30 10.85 5.24
N GLU A 793 -39.41 10.15 6.35
CA GLU A 793 -39.60 10.75 7.67
C GLU A 793 -38.56 10.23 8.66
N VAL A 794 -37.95 11.14 9.43
CA VAL A 794 -37.09 10.81 10.56
C VAL A 794 -37.86 11.07 11.83
N SER A 795 -38.06 10.06 12.68
CA SER A 795 -38.71 10.21 13.97
C SER A 795 -37.75 9.92 15.11
N VAL A 796 -37.81 10.73 16.17
CA VAL A 796 -37.01 10.56 17.38
C VAL A 796 -37.92 10.21 18.55
N ARG A 797 -37.55 9.19 19.32
CA ARG A 797 -38.20 8.79 20.58
C ARG A 797 -37.13 8.59 21.64
N LEU A 798 -37.49 8.85 22.90
CA LEU A 798 -36.59 8.69 24.04
C LEU A 798 -37.22 7.69 25.02
N ASP A 799 -36.47 6.66 25.37
CA ASP A 799 -36.77 5.79 26.52
C ASP A 799 -35.58 5.82 27.49
N ARG A 800 -35.76 6.52 28.62
CA ARG A 800 -34.71 6.81 29.62
C ARG A 800 -33.52 7.56 29.01
N ASP A 801 -32.39 6.88 28.85
CA ASP A 801 -31.11 7.37 28.31
C ASP A 801 -30.79 6.75 26.93
N VAL A 802 -31.76 6.07 26.32
CA VAL A 802 -31.62 5.47 24.99
C VAL A 802 -32.48 6.26 24.00
N VAL A 803 -31.82 6.83 23.01
CA VAL A 803 -32.46 7.53 21.90
C VAL A 803 -32.78 6.50 20.82
N HIS A 804 -34.05 6.41 20.47
CA HIS A 804 -34.55 5.59 19.37
C HIS A 804 -34.84 6.48 18.16
N LEU A 805 -33.99 6.37 17.14
CA LEU A 805 -34.11 7.04 15.86
C LEU A 805 -34.74 6.07 14.87
N THR A 806 -35.78 6.50 14.18
CA THR A 806 -36.42 5.70 13.12
C THR A 806 -36.45 6.49 11.82
N VAL A 807 -35.93 5.90 10.74
CA VAL A 807 -35.96 6.47 9.39
C VAL A 807 -36.93 5.65 8.56
N SER A 808 -38.05 6.25 8.18
CA SER A 808 -39.13 5.60 7.43
C SER A 808 -39.19 6.11 6.01
N ASP A 809 -39.30 5.20 5.05
CA ASP A 809 -39.45 5.50 3.62
C ASP A 809 -40.65 4.76 3.03
N THR A 810 -41.23 5.34 1.98
CA THR A 810 -42.36 4.78 1.22
C THR A 810 -41.90 4.19 -0.13
N GLY A 811 -40.65 3.75 -0.17
CA GLY A 811 -39.99 3.27 -1.38
C GLY A 811 -40.30 1.81 -1.72
N ILE A 812 -39.39 1.21 -2.49
CA ILE A 812 -39.59 -0.15 -3.04
C ILE A 812 -39.64 -1.28 -2.00
N GLY A 813 -39.24 -1.02 -0.75
CA GLY A 813 -39.11 -2.02 0.30
C GLY A 813 -38.02 -3.07 0.04
N ILE A 814 -37.78 -3.94 1.01
CA ILE A 814 -36.73 -4.96 1.03
C ILE A 814 -37.38 -6.34 1.14
N ALA A 815 -36.94 -7.29 0.29
CA ALA A 815 -37.43 -8.66 0.34
C ALA A 815 -36.96 -9.39 1.61
N ALA A 816 -37.82 -10.24 2.18
CA ALA A 816 -37.59 -10.90 3.47
C ALA A 816 -36.32 -11.77 3.52
N ASP A 817 -35.93 -12.39 2.40
CA ASP A 817 -34.71 -13.18 2.26
C ASP A 817 -33.41 -12.34 2.26
N ARG A 818 -33.53 -11.01 2.21
CA ARG A 818 -32.40 -10.08 2.16
C ARG A 818 -32.26 -9.19 3.38
N ILE A 819 -33.25 -9.13 4.25
CA ILE A 819 -33.24 -8.31 5.47
C ILE A 819 -31.98 -8.57 6.30
N ASP A 820 -31.59 -9.83 6.49
CA ASP A 820 -30.41 -10.19 7.28
C ASP A 820 -29.09 -9.79 6.59
N ARG A 821 -29.10 -9.64 5.26
CA ARG A 821 -27.91 -9.40 4.43
C ARG A 821 -27.66 -7.94 4.09
N ILE A 822 -28.61 -7.02 4.31
CA ILE A 822 -28.43 -5.61 3.93
C ILE A 822 -27.34 -4.89 4.70
N PHE A 823 -26.92 -5.45 5.84
CA PHE A 823 -25.85 -4.92 6.67
C PHE A 823 -24.48 -5.55 6.34
N ASP A 824 -24.44 -6.60 5.53
CA ASP A 824 -23.19 -7.26 5.13
C ASP A 824 -22.38 -6.34 4.19
N PRO A 825 -21.04 -6.32 4.31
CA PRO A 825 -20.19 -5.50 3.44
C PRO A 825 -20.41 -5.82 1.95
N PHE A 826 -20.62 -4.80 1.13
CA PHE A 826 -20.84 -4.90 -0.32
C PHE A 826 -22.10 -5.66 -0.75
N ALA A 827 -23.00 -5.99 0.17
CA ALA A 827 -24.26 -6.62 -0.18
C ALA A 827 -25.16 -5.65 -0.96
N GLN A 828 -25.61 -6.05 -2.15
CA GLN A 828 -26.51 -5.27 -3.00
C GLN A 828 -27.79 -6.06 -3.32
N ALA A 829 -28.92 -5.35 -3.35
CA ALA A 829 -30.24 -5.96 -3.45
C ALA A 829 -30.60 -6.57 -4.82
N ASP A 830 -29.94 -6.20 -5.94
CA ASP A 830 -30.05 -6.90 -7.24
C ASP A 830 -29.11 -6.33 -8.33
N ALA A 831 -28.66 -7.15 -9.30
CA ALA A 831 -27.84 -6.70 -10.44
C ALA A 831 -28.61 -5.80 -11.44
N SER A 832 -29.95 -5.81 -11.37
CA SER A 832 -30.84 -4.90 -12.09
C SER A 832 -30.92 -3.51 -11.44
N MET A 833 -30.84 -3.44 -10.10
CA MET A 833 -30.92 -2.21 -9.30
C MET A 833 -29.60 -1.42 -9.29
N THR A 834 -28.45 -2.10 -9.43
CA THR A 834 -27.13 -1.44 -9.56
C THR A 834 -27.06 -0.52 -10.80
N ARG A 835 -27.78 -0.86 -11.88
CA ARG A 835 -27.88 -0.05 -13.11
C ARG A 835 -28.82 1.15 -12.99
N ARG A 836 -29.82 1.09 -12.09
CA ARG A 836 -30.88 2.10 -11.98
C ARG A 836 -30.66 3.11 -10.84
N PHE A 837 -30.08 2.68 -9.72
CA PHE A 837 -29.90 3.54 -8.54
C PHE A 837 -28.44 3.74 -8.08
N GLY A 838 -27.48 2.90 -8.48
CA GLY A 838 -26.02 3.04 -8.27
C GLY A 838 -25.55 3.16 -6.81
N GLY A 839 -24.55 2.40 -6.34
CA GLY A 839 -24.03 2.57 -4.95
C GLY A 839 -23.00 1.53 -4.54
N THR A 840 -22.34 1.77 -3.41
CA THR A 840 -21.21 0.98 -2.90
C THR A 840 -21.65 -0.25 -2.11
N GLY A 841 -22.85 -0.20 -1.51
CA GLY A 841 -23.32 -1.21 -0.56
C GLY A 841 -22.62 -1.14 0.81
N LEU A 842 -21.91 -0.05 1.12
CA LEU A 842 -21.18 0.11 2.38
C LEU A 842 -21.91 0.98 3.42
N GLY A 843 -22.85 1.84 3.00
CA GLY A 843 -23.46 2.84 3.89
C GLY A 843 -24.21 2.23 5.09
N THR A 844 -24.95 1.14 4.89
CA THR A 844 -25.66 0.39 5.95
C THR A 844 -24.69 -0.39 6.83
N THR A 845 -23.64 -0.96 6.26
CA THR A 845 -22.55 -1.63 6.98
C THR A 845 -21.81 -0.67 7.91
N ILE A 846 -21.45 0.52 7.43
CA ILE A 846 -20.78 1.57 8.21
C ILE A 846 -21.71 2.07 9.32
N ALA A 847 -22.99 2.28 9.02
CA ALA A 847 -23.98 2.67 10.03
C ALA A 847 -24.07 1.62 11.15
N ARG A 848 -24.14 0.33 10.82
CA ARG A 848 -24.14 -0.76 11.81
C ARG A 848 -22.87 -0.77 12.66
N GLN A 849 -21.70 -0.68 12.04
CA GLN A 849 -20.42 -0.69 12.77
C GLN A 849 -20.28 0.50 13.73
N LEU A 850 -20.71 1.70 13.32
CA LEU A 850 -20.71 2.89 14.18
C LEU A 850 -21.69 2.75 15.35
N ILE A 851 -22.88 2.21 15.10
CA ILE A 851 -23.88 1.99 16.14
C ILE A 851 -23.40 0.94 17.15
N GLU A 852 -22.83 -0.16 16.70
CA GLU A 852 -22.25 -1.20 17.57
C GLU A 852 -21.07 -0.65 18.40
N LEU A 853 -20.22 0.21 17.81
CA LEU A 853 -19.12 0.89 18.51
C LEU A 853 -19.63 1.84 19.61
N MET A 854 -20.78 2.48 19.38
CA MET A 854 -21.47 3.32 20.36
C MET A 854 -22.34 2.51 21.34
N HIS A 855 -22.21 1.18 21.37
CA HIS A 855 -22.99 0.26 22.20
C HIS A 855 -24.52 0.34 21.95
N GLY A 856 -24.91 0.71 20.73
CA GLY A 856 -26.28 0.76 20.26
C GLY A 856 -26.71 -0.48 19.46
N ARG A 857 -27.92 -0.43 18.90
CA ARG A 857 -28.50 -1.48 18.07
C ARG A 857 -29.16 -0.92 16.81
N ILE A 858 -29.04 -1.64 15.69
CA ILE A 858 -29.74 -1.33 14.43
C ILE A 858 -30.53 -2.55 13.93
N TRP A 859 -31.71 -2.33 13.40
CA TRP A 859 -32.49 -3.32 12.65
C TRP A 859 -33.38 -2.63 11.61
N VAL A 860 -34.03 -3.41 10.76
CA VAL A 860 -34.96 -2.92 9.74
C VAL A 860 -36.25 -3.71 9.77
N GLU A 861 -37.36 -3.02 9.55
CA GLU A 861 -38.67 -3.59 9.26
C GLU A 861 -39.06 -3.12 7.85
N SER A 862 -39.35 -4.04 6.94
CA SER A 862 -39.65 -3.66 5.56
C SER A 862 -40.54 -4.67 4.88
N GLU A 863 -41.43 -4.16 4.02
CA GLU A 863 -42.31 -4.95 3.18
C GLU A 863 -42.15 -4.51 1.72
N LEU A 864 -41.96 -5.48 0.83
CA LEU A 864 -41.69 -5.23 -0.58
C LEU A 864 -42.87 -4.50 -1.23
N GLY A 865 -42.60 -3.33 -1.81
CA GLY A 865 -43.60 -2.46 -2.46
C GLY A 865 -44.35 -1.51 -1.53
N VAL A 866 -44.10 -1.55 -0.21
CA VAL A 866 -44.73 -0.67 0.78
C VAL A 866 -43.73 0.36 1.32
N GLY A 867 -42.50 -0.07 1.61
CA GLY A 867 -41.45 0.80 2.15
C GLY A 867 -40.54 0.10 3.15
N SER A 868 -39.63 0.87 3.75
CA SER A 868 -38.71 0.36 4.77
C SER A 868 -38.66 1.31 5.97
N GLN A 869 -38.44 0.73 7.14
CA GLN A 869 -38.28 1.43 8.39
C GLN A 869 -36.99 0.94 9.07
N PHE A 870 -35.98 1.81 9.11
CA PHE A 870 -34.71 1.53 9.79
C PHE A 870 -34.77 2.07 11.21
N HIS A 871 -34.49 1.21 12.18
CA HIS A 871 -34.49 1.54 13.60
C HIS A 871 -33.07 1.54 14.15
N VAL A 872 -32.75 2.58 14.91
CA VAL A 872 -31.44 2.79 15.55
C VAL A 872 -31.66 3.16 17.01
N GLU A 873 -31.10 2.36 17.92
CA GLU A 873 -31.06 2.64 19.36
C GLU A 873 -29.63 3.07 19.72
N LEU A 874 -29.47 4.24 20.33
CA LEU A 874 -28.19 4.74 20.81
C LEU A 874 -28.27 5.13 22.30
N PRO A 875 -27.38 4.62 23.17
CA PRO A 875 -27.28 5.07 24.54
C PRO A 875 -26.62 6.47 24.56
N LEU A 876 -27.43 7.52 24.56
CA LEU A 876 -26.98 8.91 24.55
C LEU A 876 -27.40 9.57 25.87
N PRO A 877 -26.46 9.81 26.80
CA PRO A 877 -26.73 10.58 28.00
C PRO A 877 -27.20 12.00 27.64
N ILE A 878 -28.05 12.60 28.48
CA ILE A 878 -28.43 14.00 28.35
C ILE A 878 -27.18 14.87 28.56
N GLY A 879 -26.93 15.79 27.62
CA GLY A 879 -25.81 16.72 27.63
C GLY A 879 -26.20 18.11 28.15
N ASP A 880 -25.20 18.92 28.45
CA ASP A 880 -25.40 20.31 28.86
C ASP A 880 -25.71 21.22 27.65
N THR A 881 -26.36 22.37 27.90
CA THR A 881 -26.66 23.36 26.86
C THR A 881 -25.37 23.91 26.26
N VAL A 882 -25.16 23.68 24.98
CA VAL A 882 -24.05 24.24 24.22
C VAL A 882 -24.46 25.63 23.73
N ALA A 883 -23.68 26.67 24.05
CA ALA A 883 -23.85 27.96 23.42
C ALA A 883 -23.67 27.78 21.91
N VAL A 884 -24.73 27.99 21.14
CA VAL A 884 -24.72 27.88 19.67
C VAL A 884 -23.57 28.75 19.18
N ALA A 885 -22.50 28.13 18.70
CA ALA A 885 -21.45 28.85 17.99
C ALA A 885 -22.12 29.39 16.72
N GLU A 886 -22.33 30.71 16.69
CA GLU A 886 -22.91 31.43 15.55
C GLU A 886 -22.30 30.92 14.24
N GLU A 887 -23.12 30.74 13.20
CA GLU A 887 -22.67 30.48 11.84
C GLU A 887 -21.69 31.59 11.44
N GLN A 888 -20.41 31.22 11.37
CA GLN A 888 -19.28 32.14 11.37
C GLN A 888 -19.04 32.71 9.96
N THR A 889 -19.24 34.02 9.82
CA THR A 889 -18.89 34.80 8.64
C THR A 889 -17.37 34.85 8.40
N PRO A 890 -16.90 34.92 7.14
CA PRO A 890 -15.48 35.08 6.82
C PRO A 890 -14.90 36.36 7.45
N ILE A 891 -13.70 36.26 8.04
CA ILE A 891 -12.96 37.41 8.57
C ILE A 891 -12.10 37.99 7.45
N ASP A 892 -12.31 39.26 7.10
CA ASP A 892 -11.43 39.99 6.20
C ASP A 892 -10.09 40.27 6.88
N LEU A 893 -9.02 39.70 6.31
CA LEU A 893 -7.65 39.94 6.75
C LEU A 893 -7.06 41.16 6.02
N PRO A 894 -6.18 41.95 6.68
CA PRO A 894 -5.38 42.94 5.97
C PRO A 894 -4.43 42.26 4.97
N PRO A 895 -3.91 42.98 3.96
CA PRO A 895 -2.82 42.48 3.11
C PRO A 895 -1.61 42.04 3.94
N LEU A 896 -1.11 40.82 3.73
CA LEU A 896 -0.02 40.19 4.51
C LEU A 896 1.04 39.65 3.55
N LYS A 897 2.30 39.59 4.00
CA LYS A 897 3.40 38.88 3.34
C LYS A 897 3.51 37.46 3.89
N LEU A 898 3.11 36.48 3.08
CA LEU A 898 3.03 35.08 3.47
C LEU A 898 4.14 34.26 2.81
N LEU A 899 4.82 33.41 3.59
CA LEU A 899 5.68 32.36 3.05
C LEU A 899 4.92 31.04 3.11
N VAL A 900 4.77 30.35 1.99
CA VAL A 900 4.07 29.07 1.89
C VAL A 900 5.07 27.98 1.50
N ALA A 901 5.20 26.96 2.34
CA ALA A 901 6.08 25.82 2.12
C ALA A 901 5.27 24.53 2.02
N ASP A 902 5.33 23.88 0.87
CA ASP A 902 4.63 22.62 0.55
C ASP A 902 5.45 21.88 -0.53
N ASP A 903 5.54 20.56 -0.46
CA ASP A 903 6.35 19.77 -1.40
C ASP A 903 5.62 19.42 -2.70
N VAL A 904 4.32 19.72 -2.77
CA VAL A 904 3.47 19.50 -3.93
C VAL A 904 3.32 20.82 -4.71
N PRO A 905 3.88 20.95 -5.92
CA PRO A 905 3.85 22.18 -6.71
C PRO A 905 2.43 22.70 -6.98
N GLN A 906 1.46 21.79 -7.13
CA GLN A 906 0.05 22.15 -7.37
C GLN A 906 -0.60 22.81 -6.14
N ASN A 907 -0.21 22.40 -4.92
CA ASN A 907 -0.72 23.03 -3.69
C ASN A 907 -0.17 24.45 -3.56
N LEU A 908 1.12 24.64 -3.86
CA LEU A 908 1.76 25.96 -3.88
C LEU A 908 1.08 26.89 -4.90
N GLU A 909 0.81 26.41 -6.11
CA GLU A 909 0.13 27.17 -7.14
C GLU A 909 -1.29 27.58 -6.71
N LEU A 910 -2.06 26.65 -6.14
CA LEU A 910 -3.41 26.91 -5.62
C LEU A 910 -3.39 27.93 -4.46
N MET A 911 -2.49 27.77 -3.50
CA MET A 911 -2.37 28.68 -2.35
C MET A 911 -1.89 30.06 -2.77
N GLN A 912 -0.95 30.13 -3.72
CA GLN A 912 -0.49 31.40 -4.30
C GLN A 912 -1.65 32.13 -4.98
N LEU A 913 -2.38 31.47 -5.88
CA LEU A 913 -3.51 32.07 -6.57
C LEU A 913 -4.61 32.54 -5.59
N THR A 914 -4.95 31.70 -4.62
CA THR A 914 -6.06 31.98 -3.68
C THR A 914 -5.72 33.10 -2.72
N LEU A 915 -4.54 33.06 -2.09
CA LEU A 915 -4.12 34.07 -1.10
C LEU A 915 -3.74 35.39 -1.78
N SER A 916 -3.18 35.36 -3.00
CA SER A 916 -2.95 36.59 -3.79
C SER A 916 -4.24 37.26 -4.22
N ARG A 917 -5.31 36.50 -4.51
CA ARG A 917 -6.63 37.07 -4.81
C ARG A 917 -7.26 37.77 -3.59
N LEU A 918 -6.94 37.33 -2.38
CA LEU A 918 -7.32 38.00 -1.13
C LEU A 918 -6.42 39.23 -0.81
N GLY A 919 -5.49 39.58 -1.69
CA GLY A 919 -4.61 40.75 -1.53
C GLY A 919 -3.33 40.48 -0.73
N HIS A 920 -2.99 39.22 -0.42
CA HIS A 920 -1.73 38.87 0.24
C HIS A 920 -0.57 38.75 -0.76
N ALA A 921 0.64 39.15 -0.35
CA ALA A 921 1.87 38.93 -1.10
C ALA A 921 2.46 37.58 -0.71
N VAL A 922 2.44 36.61 -1.62
CA VAL A 922 2.75 35.20 -1.32
C VAL A 922 4.07 34.79 -1.98
N SER A 923 5.00 34.28 -1.18
CA SER A 923 6.22 33.61 -1.64
C SER A 923 6.09 32.11 -1.38
N THR A 924 6.42 31.28 -2.37
CA THR A 924 6.29 29.81 -2.28
C THR A 924 7.65 29.11 -2.33
N VAL A 925 7.81 28.03 -1.58
CA VAL A 925 9.03 27.19 -1.52
C VAL A 925 8.67 25.70 -1.44
N ASN A 926 9.54 24.81 -1.93
CA ASN A 926 9.18 23.40 -2.15
C ASN A 926 9.67 22.42 -1.05
N ASN A 927 10.40 22.90 -0.04
CA ASN A 927 10.87 22.07 1.08
C ASN A 927 11.27 22.92 2.29
N GLY A 928 11.49 22.28 3.43
CA GLY A 928 11.83 22.97 4.68
C GLY A 928 13.19 23.68 4.69
N GLU A 929 14.18 23.23 3.93
CA GLU A 929 15.50 23.91 3.88
C GLU A 929 15.39 25.21 3.06
N GLU A 930 14.65 25.19 1.95
CA GLU A 930 14.28 26.39 1.19
C GLU A 930 13.44 27.35 2.04
N ALA A 931 12.53 26.85 2.87
CA ALA A 931 11.75 27.68 3.79
C ALA A 931 12.64 28.39 4.82
N VAL A 932 13.61 27.68 5.42
CA VAL A 932 14.60 28.26 6.32
C VAL A 932 15.46 29.30 5.58
N SER A 933 15.92 28.99 4.36
CA SER A 933 16.72 29.92 3.54
C SER A 933 15.94 31.18 3.16
N ALA A 934 14.68 31.03 2.74
CA ALA A 934 13.78 32.13 2.41
C ALA A 934 13.52 33.01 3.64
N PHE A 935 13.27 32.40 4.79
CA PHE A 935 13.09 33.09 6.07
C PHE A 935 14.32 33.92 6.49
N VAL A 936 15.53 33.39 6.29
CA VAL A 936 16.78 34.11 6.56
C VAL A 936 16.94 35.31 5.62
N SER A 937 16.57 35.14 4.34
CA SER A 937 16.73 36.17 3.31
C SER A 937 15.64 37.24 3.29
N GLY A 938 14.48 37.00 3.92
CA GLY A 938 13.28 37.82 3.79
C GLY A 938 12.53 38.12 5.10
N GLN A 939 11.57 39.03 5.03
CA GLN A 939 10.62 39.33 6.11
C GLN A 939 9.19 38.96 5.69
N PHE A 940 8.55 38.14 6.53
CA PHE A 940 7.21 37.62 6.34
C PHE A 940 6.39 37.91 7.60
N ASP A 941 5.10 38.14 7.42
CA ASP A 941 4.16 38.36 8.51
C ASP A 941 3.67 37.01 9.08
N LEU A 942 3.61 35.97 8.25
CA LEU A 942 3.23 34.60 8.66
C LEU A 942 3.79 33.55 7.69
N ILE A 943 4.08 32.36 8.22
CA ILE A 943 4.55 31.20 7.46
C ILE A 943 3.50 30.09 7.51
N LEU A 944 3.06 29.62 6.35
CA LEU A 944 2.26 28.40 6.20
C LEU A 944 3.23 27.26 5.87
N MET A 945 3.32 26.28 6.76
CA MET A 945 4.37 25.25 6.71
C MET A 945 3.75 23.85 6.68
N ASP A 946 3.94 23.11 5.60
CA ASP A 946 3.63 21.69 5.58
C ASP A 946 4.51 20.91 6.57
N VAL A 947 3.89 20.04 7.36
CA VAL A 947 4.58 19.21 8.36
C VAL A 947 5.47 18.17 7.66
N GLN A 948 5.01 17.58 6.55
CA GLN A 948 5.71 16.51 5.85
C GLN A 948 6.28 17.02 4.52
N MET A 949 7.58 17.29 4.50
CA MET A 949 8.29 17.71 3.29
C MET A 949 9.65 16.99 3.19
N PRO A 950 10.17 16.75 1.97
CA PRO A 950 11.47 16.12 1.75
C PRO A 950 12.62 17.06 2.14
N VAL A 951 13.83 16.49 2.26
CA VAL A 951 15.09 17.18 2.67
C VAL A 951 15.08 17.62 4.14
N LEU A 952 14.17 18.50 4.52
CA LEU A 952 13.94 18.96 5.89
C LEU A 952 12.42 19.03 6.12
N ASN A 953 11.92 18.28 7.10
CA ASN A 953 10.49 18.29 7.44
C ASN A 953 10.09 19.61 8.12
N GLY A 954 8.79 19.92 8.13
CA GLY A 954 8.27 21.20 8.64
C GLY A 954 8.52 21.42 10.13
N LEU A 955 8.56 20.34 10.95
CA LEU A 955 8.83 20.41 12.38
C LEU A 955 10.29 20.82 12.65
N ASP A 956 11.24 20.18 11.95
CA ASP A 956 12.66 20.49 12.06
C ASP A 956 13.00 21.84 11.45
N ALA A 957 12.34 22.22 10.35
CA ALA A 957 12.41 23.56 9.77
C ALA A 957 11.94 24.62 10.79
N SER A 958 10.83 24.38 11.48
CA SER A 958 10.29 25.30 12.49
C SER A 958 11.22 25.44 13.69
N ARG A 959 11.78 24.33 14.21
CA ARG A 959 12.80 24.37 15.27
C ARG A 959 14.02 25.19 14.85
N ARG A 960 14.45 25.08 13.59
CA ARG A 960 15.60 25.81 13.05
C ARG A 960 15.29 27.30 12.87
N ILE A 961 14.09 27.65 12.40
CA ILE A 961 13.60 29.03 12.33
C ILE A 961 13.58 29.65 13.74
N ARG A 962 13.01 28.96 14.73
CA ARG A 962 12.99 29.43 16.13
C ARG A 962 14.38 29.63 16.71
N ARG A 963 15.33 28.72 16.42
CA ARG A 963 16.73 28.88 16.85
C ARG A 963 17.37 30.11 16.22
N ILE A 964 17.14 30.34 14.92
CA ILE A 964 17.67 31.52 14.21
C ILE A 964 17.07 32.81 14.78
N GLU A 965 15.77 32.85 15.07
CA GLU A 965 15.11 33.99 15.70
C GLU A 965 15.73 34.30 17.07
N HIS A 966 15.98 33.27 17.88
CA HIS A 966 16.64 33.41 19.17
C HIS A 966 18.11 33.86 19.06
N GLU A 967 18.87 33.30 18.12
CA GLU A 967 20.28 33.66 17.88
C GLU A 967 20.45 35.08 17.31
N THR A 968 19.48 35.55 16.51
CA THR A 968 19.52 36.86 15.85
C THR A 968 18.74 37.96 16.59
N GLY A 969 18.02 37.62 17.66
CA GLY A 969 17.17 38.54 18.40
C GLY A 969 15.95 39.04 17.63
N ARG A 970 15.51 38.29 16.60
CA ARG A 970 14.37 38.62 15.75
C ARG A 970 13.06 38.23 16.45
N SER A 971 12.04 39.06 16.33
CA SER A 971 10.70 38.73 16.85
C SER A 971 10.18 37.43 16.21
N PRO A 972 9.58 36.52 17.00
CA PRO A 972 9.01 35.28 16.48
C PRO A 972 7.98 35.56 15.39
N THR A 973 8.23 35.04 14.20
CA THR A 973 7.29 35.08 13.08
C THR A 973 6.30 33.93 13.26
N PRO A 974 4.98 34.21 13.22
CA PRO A 974 3.94 33.19 13.24
C PRO A 974 4.14 32.05 12.25
N ILE A 975 4.03 30.79 12.71
CA ILE A 975 4.05 29.59 11.86
C ILE A 975 2.75 28.80 12.06
N VAL A 976 1.98 28.63 10.98
CA VAL A 976 0.78 27.78 10.95
C VAL A 976 1.11 26.47 10.22
N ALA A 977 0.92 25.36 10.91
CA ALA A 977 1.15 24.02 10.38
C ALA A 977 0.04 23.63 9.40
N LEU A 978 0.39 23.13 8.22
CA LEU A 978 -0.54 22.49 7.30
C LEU A 978 -0.42 20.96 7.49
N THR A 979 -1.46 20.30 7.98
CA THR A 979 -1.44 18.85 8.27
C THR A 979 -2.64 18.12 7.65
N ALA A 980 -2.43 16.88 7.21
CA ALA A 980 -3.50 16.02 6.67
C ALA A 980 -4.43 15.43 7.74
N SER A 981 -4.09 15.56 9.02
CA SER A 981 -4.85 15.02 10.16
C SER A 981 -4.74 15.97 11.35
N VAL A 982 -5.87 16.35 11.96
CA VAL A 982 -5.94 17.18 13.18
C VAL A 982 -6.04 16.27 14.40
N LEU A 983 -5.22 15.21 14.43
CA LEU A 983 -5.11 14.38 15.63
C LEU A 983 -4.38 15.17 16.71
N GLU A 984 -4.75 14.92 17.96
CA GLU A 984 -4.23 15.65 19.12
C GLU A 984 -2.70 15.49 19.27
N GLU A 985 -2.15 14.40 18.76
CA GLU A 985 -0.71 14.08 18.75
C GLU A 985 0.08 14.93 17.74
N ASP A 986 -0.45 15.12 16.52
CA ASP A 986 0.16 15.96 15.48
C ASP A 986 0.17 17.43 15.92
N THR A 987 -0.93 17.87 16.56
CA THR A 987 -1.05 19.22 17.13
C THR A 987 -0.06 19.43 18.29
N ARG A 988 0.16 18.41 19.13
CA ARG A 988 1.16 18.43 20.20
C ARG A 988 2.58 18.51 19.64
N ALA A 989 2.90 17.72 18.61
CA ALA A 989 4.21 17.74 17.96
C ALA A 989 4.52 19.07 17.27
N ALA A 990 3.53 19.65 16.58
CA ALA A 990 3.63 20.96 15.94
C ALA A 990 3.90 22.08 16.96
N ARG A 991 3.12 22.14 18.06
CA ARG A 991 3.36 23.10 19.15
C ARG A 991 4.71 22.91 19.82
N ALA A 992 5.13 21.67 20.08
CA ALA A 992 6.43 21.36 20.67
C ALA A 992 7.61 21.77 19.75
N SER A 993 7.37 21.84 18.43
CA SER A 993 8.36 22.33 17.46
C SER A 993 8.41 23.86 17.34
N GLY A 994 7.49 24.57 18.02
CA GLY A 994 7.41 26.02 18.03
C GLY A 994 6.44 26.62 17.02
N MET A 995 5.50 25.86 16.46
CA MET A 995 4.43 26.38 15.60
C MET A 995 3.26 26.95 16.44
N ASP A 996 2.61 27.99 15.93
CA ASP A 996 1.63 28.81 16.66
C ASP A 996 0.16 28.50 16.31
N GLY A 997 -0.07 27.89 15.15
CA GLY A 997 -1.40 27.50 14.68
C GLY A 997 -1.40 26.27 13.77
N PHE A 998 -2.59 25.81 13.40
CA PHE A 998 -2.78 24.62 12.56
C PHE A 998 -3.98 24.77 11.62
N ALA A 999 -3.81 24.26 10.40
CA ALA A 999 -4.88 24.15 9.41
C ALA A 999 -4.85 22.74 8.79
N SER A 1000 -6.03 22.15 8.64
CA SER A 1000 -6.19 20.86 7.98
C SER A 1000 -6.02 20.97 6.47
N LYS A 1001 -5.52 19.89 5.84
CA LYS A 1001 -5.53 19.70 4.40
C LYS A 1001 -6.70 18.76 4.03
N PRO A 1002 -7.53 19.10 3.02
CA PRO A 1002 -7.44 20.26 2.14
C PRO A 1002 -7.73 21.58 2.86
N VAL A 1003 -7.00 22.63 2.49
CA VAL A 1003 -7.02 23.93 3.19
C VAL A 1003 -8.34 24.65 2.91
N GLU A 1004 -9.19 24.72 3.91
CA GLU A 1004 -10.45 25.47 3.86
C GLU A 1004 -10.21 26.95 4.15
N LEU A 1005 -10.49 27.80 3.18
CA LEU A 1005 -10.05 29.22 3.21
C LEU A 1005 -10.59 29.99 4.42
N HIS A 1006 -11.85 29.75 4.81
CA HIS A 1006 -12.49 30.45 5.92
C HIS A 1006 -11.93 30.04 7.30
N LEU A 1007 -11.52 28.77 7.46
CA LEU A 1007 -10.84 28.28 8.66
C LEU A 1007 -9.41 28.81 8.71
N LEU A 1008 -8.72 28.81 7.56
CA LEU A 1008 -7.37 29.34 7.45
C LEU A 1008 -7.31 30.83 7.79
N THR A 1009 -8.20 31.67 7.24
CA THR A 1009 -8.17 33.12 7.50
C THR A 1009 -8.42 33.45 8.97
N ARG A 1010 -9.27 32.67 9.63
CA ARG A 1010 -9.51 32.82 11.07
C ARG A 1010 -8.33 32.36 11.91
N GLU A 1011 -7.69 31.26 11.55
CA GLU A 1011 -6.49 30.80 12.25
C GLU A 1011 -5.34 31.80 12.09
N ILE A 1012 -5.19 32.37 10.89
CA ILE A 1012 -4.26 33.47 10.62
C ILE A 1012 -4.61 34.70 11.49
N ALA A 1013 -5.87 35.11 11.57
CA ALA A 1013 -6.30 36.22 12.43
C ALA A 1013 -5.99 35.97 13.91
N ARG A 1014 -6.27 34.76 14.39
CA ARG A 1014 -6.03 34.32 15.77
C ARG A 1014 -4.54 34.37 16.12
N VAL A 1015 -3.69 33.81 15.26
CA VAL A 1015 -2.25 33.72 15.50
C VAL A 1015 -1.58 35.10 15.40
N LEU A 1016 -2.06 35.96 14.49
CA LEU A 1016 -1.55 37.33 14.36
C LEU A 1016 -2.09 38.28 15.43
N GLY A 1017 -3.02 37.84 16.28
CA GLY A 1017 -3.66 38.68 17.28
C GLY A 1017 -4.47 39.83 16.67
N LEU A 1018 -4.94 39.66 15.42
CA LEU A 1018 -5.80 40.63 14.76
C LEU A 1018 -7.17 40.62 15.47
N PRO A 1019 -7.81 41.79 15.65
CA PRO A 1019 -9.12 41.87 16.26
C PRO A 1019 -10.14 41.16 15.37
N VAL A 1020 -10.38 39.87 15.65
CA VAL A 1020 -11.60 39.18 15.26
C VAL A 1020 -12.70 39.97 15.95
N GLY A 1021 -13.48 40.74 15.19
CA GLY A 1021 -14.38 41.76 15.74
C GLY A 1021 -15.04 41.29 17.02
N GLN A 1022 -14.58 41.81 18.17
CA GLN A 1022 -15.30 41.65 19.42
C GLN A 1022 -16.58 42.44 19.23
N SER A 1023 -17.71 41.73 19.12
CA SER A 1023 -19.00 42.32 19.39
C SER A 1023 -18.90 43.03 20.74
N VAL A 1024 -19.01 44.36 20.72
CA VAL A 1024 -19.07 45.18 21.93
C VAL A 1024 -20.13 44.59 22.86
N PRO A 1025 -19.83 44.35 24.15
CA PRO A 1025 -20.83 43.88 25.10
C PRO A 1025 -21.84 45.01 25.30
N THR A 1026 -22.94 44.95 24.56
CA THR A 1026 -24.06 45.85 24.77
C THR A 1026 -24.79 45.29 25.99
N GLN A 1027 -24.94 46.14 27.01
CA GLN A 1027 -25.68 45.85 28.25
C GLN A 1027 -27.02 45.18 27.97
N PRO A 1028 -27.57 44.38 28.91
CA PRO A 1028 -28.86 43.71 28.74
C PRO A 1028 -29.96 44.76 28.65
N VAL A 1029 -30.25 45.20 27.43
CA VAL A 1029 -31.49 45.91 27.14
C VAL A 1029 -32.57 44.88 27.29
N LEU A 1030 -33.33 45.00 28.37
CA LEU A 1030 -34.62 44.36 28.56
C LEU A 1030 -35.31 44.26 27.20
N ALA A 1031 -35.70 43.05 26.83
CA ALA A 1031 -36.48 42.75 25.64
C ALA A 1031 -37.76 43.62 25.61
N LEU A 1032 -37.63 44.80 25.02
CA LEU A 1032 -38.72 45.55 24.45
C LEU A 1032 -38.82 45.04 23.02
N ASN A 1033 -39.69 44.04 22.88
CA ASN A 1033 -40.27 43.52 21.64
C ASN A 1033 -40.19 44.53 20.48
N VAL A 1034 -39.23 44.33 19.57
CA VAL A 1034 -39.35 44.79 18.19
C VAL A 1034 -39.01 43.59 17.29
N ARG A 1035 -39.93 43.32 16.37
CA ARG A 1035 -40.08 42.13 15.54
C ARG A 1035 -38.80 41.82 14.75
N GLY A 1036 -38.42 40.54 14.69
CA GLY A 1036 -37.30 40.05 13.89
C GLY A 1036 -37.45 40.39 12.40
N SER A 1037 -36.32 40.66 11.73
CA SER A 1037 -36.26 41.05 10.32
C SER A 1037 -37.14 40.15 9.45
N VAL A 1038 -38.13 40.77 8.78
CA VAL A 1038 -39.15 40.07 7.98
C VAL A 1038 -38.62 39.69 6.59
N ILE A 1039 -37.48 40.26 6.19
CA ILE A 1039 -36.81 40.02 4.91
C ILE A 1039 -35.46 39.34 5.16
N ASP A 1040 -35.21 38.23 4.46
CA ASP A 1040 -33.91 37.53 4.45
C ASP A 1040 -33.04 38.11 3.32
N TRP A 1041 -32.28 39.15 3.68
CA TRP A 1041 -31.46 39.92 2.74
C TRP A 1041 -30.29 39.14 2.16
N GLU A 1042 -29.74 38.19 2.91
CA GLU A 1042 -28.59 37.39 2.47
C GLU A 1042 -29.00 36.42 1.36
N LYS A 1043 -30.09 35.68 1.57
CA LYS A 1043 -30.66 34.80 0.56
C LYS A 1043 -31.18 35.57 -0.64
N GLY A 1044 -31.76 36.74 -0.41
CA GLY A 1044 -32.17 37.67 -1.45
C GLY A 1044 -31.04 38.16 -2.36
N ARG A 1045 -29.90 38.52 -1.76
CA ARG A 1045 -28.71 38.99 -2.50
C ARG A 1045 -28.10 37.88 -3.36
N GLN A 1046 -28.14 36.63 -2.91
CA GLN A 1046 -27.71 35.47 -3.71
C GLN A 1046 -28.63 35.21 -4.91
N LEU A 1047 -29.94 35.33 -4.74
CA LEU A 1047 -30.92 35.05 -5.78
C LEU A 1047 -31.06 36.18 -6.80
N TRP A 1048 -30.93 37.43 -6.37
CA TRP A 1048 -31.20 38.63 -7.21
C TRP A 1048 -29.94 39.44 -7.53
N GLY A 1049 -28.77 38.99 -7.08
CA GLY A 1049 -27.45 39.54 -7.39
C GLY A 1049 -27.10 40.86 -6.69
N SER A 1050 -28.08 41.66 -6.26
CA SER A 1050 -27.87 42.84 -5.43
C SER A 1050 -29.05 43.16 -4.52
N GLU A 1051 -28.76 43.80 -3.39
CA GLU A 1051 -29.77 44.19 -2.39
C GLU A 1051 -30.79 45.20 -2.96
N GLN A 1052 -30.35 46.06 -3.88
CA GLN A 1052 -31.22 47.03 -4.58
C GLN A 1052 -32.23 46.36 -5.51
N ARG A 1053 -31.80 45.36 -6.31
CA ARG A 1053 -32.71 44.61 -7.18
C ARG A 1053 -33.67 43.75 -6.38
N HIS A 1054 -33.19 43.15 -5.30
CA HIS A 1054 -34.02 42.38 -4.37
C HIS A 1054 -35.09 43.27 -3.71
N ALA A 1055 -34.71 44.45 -3.22
CA ALA A 1055 -35.65 45.42 -2.66
C ALA A 1055 -36.66 45.94 -3.71
N ALA A 1056 -36.25 46.15 -4.96
CA ALA A 1056 -37.14 46.54 -6.05
C ALA A 1056 -38.15 45.42 -6.40
N ALA A 1057 -37.70 44.16 -6.41
CA ALA A 1057 -38.56 43.01 -6.68
C ALA A 1057 -39.56 42.76 -5.54
N ILE A 1058 -39.17 42.99 -4.27
CA ILE A 1058 -40.09 42.95 -3.14
C ILE A 1058 -41.13 44.09 -3.23
N ARG A 1059 -40.75 45.30 -3.67
CA ARG A 1059 -41.71 46.40 -3.91
C ARG A 1059 -42.76 46.00 -4.94
N GLN A 1060 -42.33 45.47 -6.08
CA GLN A 1060 -43.23 45.01 -7.13
C GLN A 1060 -44.18 43.92 -6.61
N PHE A 1061 -43.68 43.00 -5.80
CA PHE A 1061 -44.50 41.97 -5.15
C PHE A 1061 -45.56 42.55 -4.20
N LEU A 1062 -45.21 43.56 -3.40
CA LEU A 1062 -46.18 44.23 -2.52
C LEU A 1062 -47.26 44.99 -3.32
N GLU A 1063 -46.93 45.54 -4.49
CA GLU A 1063 -47.89 46.16 -5.40
C GLU A 1063 -48.82 45.13 -6.07
N ASP A 1064 -48.24 44.05 -6.62
CA ASP A 1064 -48.99 43.01 -7.34
C ASP A 1064 -49.92 42.20 -6.41
N PHE A 1065 -49.53 42.05 -5.15
CA PHE A 1065 -50.22 41.24 -4.15
C PHE A 1065 -50.81 42.03 -2.97
N GLY A 1066 -50.79 43.37 -2.98
CA GLY A 1066 -51.32 44.20 -1.89
C GLY A 1066 -52.78 43.91 -1.53
N ASP A 1067 -53.63 43.62 -2.52
CA ASP A 1067 -55.05 43.26 -2.33
C ASP A 1067 -55.30 41.75 -2.20
N ILE A 1068 -54.26 40.92 -2.12
CA ILE A 1068 -54.43 39.46 -2.17
C ILE A 1068 -55.16 38.90 -0.94
N VAL A 1069 -54.90 39.45 0.25
CA VAL A 1069 -55.56 38.99 1.48
C VAL A 1069 -57.06 39.28 1.46
N HIS A 1070 -57.48 40.40 0.86
CA HIS A 1070 -58.90 40.72 0.68
C HIS A 1070 -59.56 39.75 -0.32
N ARG A 1071 -58.89 39.41 -1.42
CA ARG A 1071 -59.36 38.40 -2.39
C ARG A 1071 -59.46 37.01 -1.77
N MET A 1072 -58.48 36.61 -0.96
CA MET A 1072 -58.50 35.34 -0.22
C MET A 1072 -59.63 35.31 0.81
N ARG A 1073 -59.90 36.43 1.49
CA ARG A 1073 -61.06 36.54 2.41
C ARG A 1073 -62.40 36.39 1.70
N ALA A 1074 -62.53 36.94 0.49
CA ALA A 1074 -63.73 36.77 -0.35
C ALA A 1074 -63.90 35.33 -0.89
N ALA A 1075 -62.82 34.54 -0.93
CA ALA A 1075 -62.80 33.16 -1.41
C ALA A 1075 -62.89 32.11 -0.28
N LEU A 1076 -63.17 32.50 0.97
CA LEU A 1076 -63.23 31.57 2.12
C LEU A 1076 -64.23 30.42 1.94
N GLU A 1077 -65.34 30.66 1.23
CA GLU A 1077 -66.36 29.64 0.92
C GLU A 1077 -66.04 28.83 -0.35
N LYS A 1078 -64.89 29.10 -1.00
CA LYS A 1078 -64.44 28.47 -2.25
C LYS A 1078 -63.03 27.91 -2.11
N PRO A 1079 -62.88 26.67 -1.61
CA PRO A 1079 -61.58 26.10 -1.19
C PRO A 1079 -60.54 26.06 -2.31
N VAL A 1080 -60.98 25.78 -3.54
CA VAL A 1080 -60.10 25.69 -4.72
C VAL A 1080 -59.56 27.06 -5.12
N GLU A 1081 -60.40 28.11 -5.09
CA GLU A 1081 -59.97 29.47 -5.38
C GLU A 1081 -59.03 30.00 -4.27
N LEU A 1082 -59.35 29.71 -3.00
CA LEU A 1082 -58.52 30.08 -1.85
C LEU A 1082 -57.13 29.44 -1.92
N ALA A 1083 -57.05 28.13 -2.17
CA ALA A 1083 -55.78 27.41 -2.32
C ALA A 1083 -54.98 27.93 -3.52
N ALA A 1084 -55.62 28.23 -4.65
CA ALA A 1084 -54.96 28.79 -5.82
C ALA A 1084 -54.40 30.21 -5.59
N HIS A 1085 -55.05 31.01 -4.75
CA HIS A 1085 -54.51 32.31 -4.32
C HIS A 1085 -53.34 32.13 -3.34
N ALA A 1086 -53.45 31.22 -2.37
CA ALA A 1086 -52.40 30.92 -1.40
C ALA A 1086 -51.12 30.38 -2.08
N HIS A 1087 -51.28 29.46 -3.02
CA HIS A 1087 -50.20 28.87 -3.80
C HIS A 1087 -49.42 29.92 -4.59
N ARG A 1088 -50.11 30.88 -5.22
CA ARG A 1088 -49.46 31.96 -5.97
C ARG A 1088 -48.65 32.89 -5.08
N VAL A 1089 -49.19 33.29 -3.93
CA VAL A 1089 -48.48 34.15 -2.96
C VAL A 1089 -47.27 33.41 -2.40
N LYS A 1090 -47.43 32.13 -2.04
CA LYS A 1090 -46.34 31.27 -1.57
C LYS A 1090 -45.18 31.20 -2.56
N GLY A 1091 -45.47 30.92 -3.84
CA GLY A 1091 -44.45 30.80 -4.89
C GLY A 1091 -43.69 32.11 -5.10
N ALA A 1092 -44.41 33.23 -5.18
CA ALA A 1092 -43.80 34.54 -5.36
C ALA A 1092 -43.00 35.00 -4.11
N ALA A 1093 -43.53 34.81 -2.89
CA ALA A 1093 -42.85 35.16 -1.65
C ALA A 1093 -41.59 34.32 -1.38
N ALA A 1094 -41.60 33.03 -1.75
CA ALA A 1094 -40.45 32.15 -1.58
C ALA A 1094 -39.26 32.56 -2.47
N ASN A 1095 -39.52 32.98 -3.71
CA ASN A 1095 -38.50 33.48 -4.66
C ASN A 1095 -37.89 34.82 -4.23
N LEU A 1096 -38.60 35.58 -3.40
CA LEU A 1096 -38.15 36.86 -2.86
C LEU A 1096 -37.56 36.75 -1.46
N ALA A 1097 -37.28 35.53 -1.00
CA ALA A 1097 -36.74 35.27 0.34
C ALA A 1097 -37.61 35.83 1.50
N LEU A 1098 -38.93 35.93 1.29
CA LEU A 1098 -39.91 36.34 2.30
C LEU A 1098 -40.47 35.10 3.02
N SER A 1099 -39.59 34.40 3.75
CA SER A 1099 -39.84 33.05 4.29
C SER A 1099 -41.10 32.96 5.16
N ARG A 1100 -41.44 34.02 5.92
CA ARG A 1100 -42.65 34.06 6.76
C ARG A 1100 -43.93 34.19 5.94
N VAL A 1101 -43.95 35.06 4.94
CA VAL A 1101 -45.09 35.23 4.02
C VAL A 1101 -45.33 33.95 3.23
N ALA A 1102 -44.27 33.29 2.78
CA ALA A 1102 -44.33 32.01 2.09
C ALA A 1102 -44.86 30.89 3.02
N GLY A 1103 -44.39 30.83 4.26
CA GLY A 1103 -44.82 29.85 5.26
C GLY A 1103 -46.28 29.99 5.68
N ILE A 1104 -46.76 31.21 5.92
CA ILE A 1104 -48.18 31.44 6.26
C ILE A 1104 -49.08 31.10 5.06
N SER A 1105 -48.65 31.42 3.83
CA SER A 1105 -49.40 31.09 2.61
C SER A 1105 -49.45 29.58 2.36
N ASP A 1106 -48.37 28.84 2.62
CA ASP A 1106 -48.36 27.36 2.55
C ASP A 1106 -49.31 26.74 3.58
N ALA A 1107 -49.35 27.27 4.80
CA ALA A 1107 -50.24 26.78 5.83
C ALA A 1107 -51.74 27.04 5.49
N ILE A 1108 -52.06 28.17 4.84
CA ILE A 1108 -53.41 28.42 4.31
C ILE A 1108 -53.75 27.48 3.15
N GLU A 1109 -52.79 27.20 2.26
CA GLU A 1109 -52.96 26.26 1.13
C GLU A 1109 -53.28 24.83 1.60
N ARG A 1110 -52.64 24.38 2.69
CA ARG A 1110 -52.76 23.01 3.23
C ARG A 1110 -54.02 22.77 4.07
N THR A 1111 -54.67 23.82 4.55
CA THR A 1111 -55.86 23.69 5.40
C THR A 1111 -57.10 23.44 4.53
N GLN A 1112 -57.52 22.18 4.35
CA GLN A 1112 -58.71 21.82 3.56
C GLN A 1112 -59.96 21.60 4.44
N PRO A 1113 -61.17 22.04 4.01
CA PRO A 1113 -62.41 21.70 4.71
C PRO A 1113 -62.71 20.19 4.63
N PRO A 1114 -63.35 19.59 5.68
CA PRO A 1114 -64.29 20.24 6.58
C PRO A 1114 -63.88 20.39 8.06
N GLU A 1115 -62.65 20.02 8.47
CA GLU A 1115 -62.36 19.87 9.91
C GLU A 1115 -61.79 21.09 10.64
N ASP A 1116 -61.23 22.12 9.98
CA ASP A 1116 -60.71 23.29 10.71
C ASP A 1116 -60.72 24.63 9.93
N THR A 1117 -61.88 25.02 9.41
CA THR A 1117 -62.07 26.36 8.79
C THR A 1117 -62.04 27.52 9.79
N SER A 1118 -61.94 27.24 11.09
CA SER A 1118 -61.96 28.27 12.15
C SER A 1118 -60.64 29.06 12.25
N ALA A 1119 -59.52 28.46 11.84
CA ALA A 1119 -58.18 29.05 11.93
C ALA A 1119 -57.80 29.94 10.73
N ILE A 1120 -58.40 29.71 9.55
CA ILE A 1120 -58.03 30.40 8.29
C ILE A 1120 -58.18 31.94 8.38
N PRO A 1121 -59.26 32.51 8.97
CA PRO A 1121 -59.36 33.96 9.12
C PRO A 1121 -58.26 34.56 10.00
N SER A 1122 -57.78 33.82 11.01
CA SER A 1122 -56.66 34.24 11.86
C SER A 1122 -55.33 34.23 11.09
N MET A 1123 -55.11 33.21 10.25
CA MET A 1123 -53.93 33.10 9.40
C MET A 1123 -53.91 34.18 8.31
N LEU A 1124 -55.07 34.52 7.74
CA LEU A 1124 -55.19 35.64 6.80
C LEU A 1124 -54.88 37.00 7.46
N ASN A 1125 -55.27 37.20 8.73
CA ASN A 1125 -54.86 38.40 9.47
C ASN A 1125 -53.34 38.44 9.67
N ARG A 1126 -52.73 37.31 10.07
CA ARG A 1126 -51.27 37.22 10.23
C ARG A 1126 -50.51 37.44 8.91
N LEU A 1127 -51.07 36.97 7.79
CA LEU A 1127 -50.51 37.21 6.46
C LEU A 1127 -50.54 38.69 6.10
N ALA A 1128 -51.65 39.40 6.40
CA ALA A 1128 -51.73 40.84 6.20
C ALA A 1128 -50.72 41.60 7.07
N ASP A 1129 -50.61 41.24 8.35
CA ASP A 1129 -49.67 41.88 9.28
C ASP A 1129 -48.22 41.69 8.84
N GLU A 1130 -47.85 40.52 8.32
CA GLU A 1130 -46.50 40.27 7.83
C GLU A 1130 -46.22 40.96 6.50
N LEU A 1131 -47.19 41.09 5.59
CA LEU A 1131 -47.02 41.89 4.37
C LEU A 1131 -46.80 43.39 4.69
N ILE A 1132 -47.47 43.90 5.72
CA ILE A 1132 -47.26 45.27 6.22
C ILE A 1132 -45.86 45.41 6.83
N ASN A 1133 -45.41 44.44 7.66
CA ASN A 1133 -44.07 44.47 8.22
C ASN A 1133 -42.96 44.41 7.15
N VAL A 1134 -43.16 43.63 6.07
CA VAL A 1134 -42.23 43.63 4.92
C VAL A 1134 -42.14 45.04 4.33
N GLY A 1135 -43.27 45.71 4.10
CA GLY A 1135 -43.32 47.08 3.57
C GLY A 1135 -42.63 48.11 4.47
N GLU A 1136 -42.86 48.05 5.79
CA GLU A 1136 -42.23 48.95 6.77
C GLU A 1136 -40.72 48.72 6.88
N THR A 1137 -40.28 47.45 6.85
CA THR A 1137 -38.86 47.07 6.86
C THR A 1137 -38.15 47.60 5.61
N LEU A 1138 -38.84 47.61 4.46
CA LEU A 1138 -38.31 48.10 3.20
C LEU A 1138 -38.20 49.63 3.17
N GLY A 1139 -39.16 50.35 3.79
CA GLY A 1139 -39.13 51.80 3.91
C GLY A 1139 -37.95 52.36 4.73
N HIS A 1140 -37.32 51.54 5.57
CA HIS A 1140 -36.14 51.92 6.36
C HIS A 1140 -34.81 51.81 5.58
N VAL A 1141 -34.80 51.18 4.40
CA VAL A 1141 -33.61 51.00 3.54
C VAL A 1141 -33.33 52.25 2.67
N ASP A 1142 -34.34 53.07 2.40
CA ASP A 1142 -34.26 54.25 1.52
C ASP A 1142 -33.66 55.52 2.20
N GLY A 1143 -33.10 55.41 3.40
CA GLY A 1143 -32.46 56.54 4.11
C GLY A 1143 -31.12 57.03 3.52
N ALA A 1144 -30.58 56.37 2.50
CA ALA A 1144 -29.29 56.74 1.91
C ALA A 1144 -29.32 56.73 0.36
N ARG A 1145 -29.47 57.95 -0.18
CA ARG A 1145 -29.16 58.43 -1.55
C ARG A 1145 -30.21 58.25 -2.65
N GLU A 1146 -30.82 59.38 -2.98
CA GLU A 1146 -31.41 59.70 -4.30
C GLU A 1146 -30.42 59.43 -5.44
N ILE A 1147 -30.88 58.74 -6.48
CA ILE A 1147 -30.19 58.61 -7.77
C ILE A 1147 -30.81 59.62 -8.74
N ALA A 1148 -29.95 60.41 -9.38
CA ALA A 1148 -30.29 61.44 -10.37
C ALA A 1148 -30.89 60.84 -11.67
N PRO A 1149 -31.70 61.60 -12.42
CA PRO A 1149 -32.28 61.14 -13.69
C PRO A 1149 -31.20 60.93 -14.78
N SER A 1150 -31.35 59.84 -15.56
CA SER A 1150 -30.48 59.47 -16.67
C SER A 1150 -30.42 60.54 -17.78
N PRO A 1151 -29.28 60.70 -18.47
CA PRO A 1151 -29.13 61.69 -19.54
C PRO A 1151 -29.91 61.30 -20.82
N PRO A 1152 -30.31 62.27 -21.65
CA PRO A 1152 -30.99 62.01 -22.92
C PRO A 1152 -30.05 61.34 -23.94
N PHE A 1153 -30.63 60.45 -24.76
CA PHE A 1153 -29.98 59.69 -25.84
C PHE A 1153 -29.20 60.62 -26.80
N ALA A 1154 -27.90 60.37 -26.98
CA ALA A 1154 -27.06 61.10 -27.94
C ALA A 1154 -26.97 60.33 -29.27
N ASP A 1155 -27.15 61.02 -30.40
CA ASP A 1155 -27.10 60.40 -31.75
C ASP A 1155 -25.78 59.67 -32.06
N ALA A 1156 -24.70 59.98 -31.34
CA ALA A 1156 -23.41 59.32 -31.48
C ALA A 1156 -23.42 57.85 -31.02
N ASP A 1157 -24.35 57.45 -30.15
CA ASP A 1157 -24.41 56.10 -29.56
C ASP A 1157 -25.29 55.12 -30.36
N ARG A 1158 -25.98 55.61 -31.39
CA ARG A 1158 -26.91 54.85 -32.24
C ARG A 1158 -26.25 53.64 -32.95
N PRO A 1159 -25.03 53.72 -33.52
CA PRO A 1159 -24.39 52.56 -34.14
C PRO A 1159 -24.03 51.46 -33.12
N ALA A 1160 -23.62 51.85 -31.91
CA ALA A 1160 -23.27 50.91 -30.85
C ALA A 1160 -24.52 50.18 -30.32
N ALA A 1161 -25.63 50.90 -30.16
CA ALA A 1161 -26.93 50.33 -29.78
C ALA A 1161 -27.45 49.33 -30.83
N LEU A 1162 -27.37 49.64 -32.13
CA LEU A 1162 -27.81 48.72 -33.19
C LEU A 1162 -26.96 47.44 -33.26
N ILE A 1163 -25.63 47.55 -33.09
CA ILE A 1163 -24.73 46.39 -33.03
C ILE A 1163 -25.05 45.51 -31.81
N ALA A 1164 -25.31 46.12 -30.66
CA ALA A 1164 -25.67 45.40 -29.45
C ALA A 1164 -27.04 44.71 -29.57
N LEU A 1165 -28.04 45.37 -30.17
CA LEU A 1165 -29.34 44.75 -30.48
C LEU A 1165 -29.19 43.56 -31.45
N GLN A 1166 -28.34 43.67 -32.47
CA GLN A 1166 -28.14 42.59 -33.45
C GLN A 1166 -27.41 41.39 -32.85
N LYS A 1167 -26.40 41.62 -32.00
CA LYS A 1167 -25.73 40.53 -31.27
C LYS A 1167 -26.67 39.85 -30.29
N LEU A 1168 -27.52 40.61 -29.62
CA LEU A 1168 -28.51 40.06 -28.69
C LEU A 1168 -29.58 39.25 -29.43
N ASP A 1169 -30.05 39.68 -30.61
CA ASP A 1169 -31.00 38.90 -31.43
C ASP A 1169 -30.40 37.56 -31.88
N VAL A 1170 -29.13 37.54 -32.31
CA VAL A 1170 -28.44 36.31 -32.71
C VAL A 1170 -28.26 35.36 -31.52
N ALA A 1171 -27.94 35.87 -30.33
CA ALA A 1171 -27.83 35.04 -29.13
C ALA A 1171 -29.19 34.44 -28.75
N LEU A 1172 -30.25 35.26 -28.74
CA LEU A 1172 -31.60 34.82 -28.39
C LEU A 1172 -32.18 33.82 -29.40
N ALA A 1173 -31.80 33.92 -30.69
CA ALA A 1173 -32.18 32.93 -31.70
C ALA A 1173 -31.60 31.52 -31.44
N HIS A 1174 -30.52 31.43 -30.67
CA HIS A 1174 -29.92 30.16 -30.21
C HIS A 1174 -30.33 29.79 -28.78
N GLY A 1175 -31.25 30.55 -28.16
CA GLY A 1175 -31.69 30.35 -26.78
C GLY A 1175 -30.68 30.80 -25.73
N GLU A 1176 -29.75 31.69 -26.09
CA GLU A 1176 -28.68 32.20 -25.23
C GLU A 1176 -28.90 33.69 -24.90
N LEU A 1177 -28.48 34.14 -23.71
CA LEU A 1177 -28.57 35.53 -23.30
C LEU A 1177 -27.19 36.21 -23.36
N ALA A 1178 -27.02 37.21 -24.23
CA ALA A 1178 -25.75 37.94 -24.35
C ALA A 1178 -25.68 39.10 -23.34
N GLU A 1179 -25.32 38.83 -22.08
CA GLU A 1179 -25.27 39.81 -20.98
C GLU A 1179 -24.44 41.06 -21.30
N ALA A 1180 -23.30 40.91 -21.98
CA ALA A 1180 -22.47 42.05 -22.39
C ALA A 1180 -23.15 42.96 -23.41
N SER A 1181 -24.01 42.40 -24.28
CA SER A 1181 -24.80 43.20 -25.23
C SER A 1181 -25.98 43.87 -24.51
N LEU A 1182 -26.56 43.22 -23.50
CA LEU A 1182 -27.63 43.78 -22.68
C LEU A 1182 -27.14 44.95 -21.81
N ALA A 1183 -25.95 44.83 -21.22
CA ALA A 1183 -25.29 45.90 -20.48
C ALA A 1183 -24.97 47.09 -21.40
N ALA A 1184 -24.44 46.83 -22.60
CA ALA A 1184 -24.20 47.88 -23.59
C ALA A 1184 -25.49 48.61 -24.02
N LEU A 1185 -26.62 47.90 -24.10
CA LEU A 1185 -27.92 48.50 -24.38
C LEU A 1185 -28.42 49.36 -23.21
N ALA A 1186 -28.23 48.91 -21.97
CA ALA A 1186 -28.57 49.68 -20.77
C ALA A 1186 -27.79 50.99 -20.63
N GLU A 1187 -26.56 51.04 -21.15
CA GLU A 1187 -25.74 52.25 -21.19
C GLU A 1187 -26.09 53.19 -22.35
N THR A 1188 -26.62 52.66 -23.45
CA THR A 1188 -26.84 53.41 -24.70
C THR A 1188 -28.28 53.78 -24.99
N LEU A 1189 -29.28 53.08 -24.43
CA LEU A 1189 -30.70 53.34 -24.68
C LEU A 1189 -31.46 53.80 -23.42
N PRO A 1190 -32.52 54.63 -23.55
CA PRO A 1190 -33.33 55.03 -22.42
C PRO A 1190 -34.00 53.83 -21.73
N ALA A 1191 -34.08 53.86 -20.39
CA ALA A 1191 -34.68 52.79 -19.60
C ALA A 1191 -36.13 52.46 -20.02
N ALA A 1192 -36.89 53.46 -20.46
CA ALA A 1192 -38.27 53.27 -20.95
C ALA A 1192 -38.34 52.37 -22.20
N ASP A 1193 -37.35 52.46 -23.09
CA ASP A 1193 -37.31 51.70 -24.34
C ASP A 1193 -36.78 50.27 -24.11
N LEU A 1194 -35.98 50.06 -23.07
CA LEU A 1194 -35.50 48.73 -22.66
C LEU A 1194 -36.49 47.96 -21.80
N THR A 1195 -37.50 48.63 -21.23
CA THR A 1195 -38.46 48.00 -20.32
C THR A 1195 -39.21 46.80 -20.94
N PRO A 1196 -39.72 46.86 -22.19
CA PRO A 1196 -40.39 45.72 -22.82
C PRO A 1196 -39.42 44.57 -23.11
N LEU A 1197 -38.17 44.88 -23.48
CA LEU A 1197 -37.12 43.90 -23.76
C LEU A 1197 -36.69 43.17 -22.47
N ASN A 1198 -36.38 43.92 -21.42
CA ASN A 1198 -36.01 43.35 -20.12
C ASN A 1198 -37.15 42.52 -19.53
N ARG A 1199 -38.41 42.97 -19.63
CA ARG A 1199 -39.57 42.20 -19.18
C ARG A 1199 -39.73 40.86 -19.92
N ALA A 1200 -39.49 40.84 -21.23
CA ALA A 1200 -39.57 39.61 -22.02
C ALA A 1200 -38.40 38.65 -21.71
N ILE A 1201 -37.21 39.20 -21.48
CA ILE A 1201 -36.02 38.46 -21.07
C ILE A 1201 -36.17 37.87 -19.65
N ASP A 1202 -36.66 38.66 -18.70
CA ASP A 1202 -36.91 38.23 -17.31
C ASP A 1202 -38.01 37.17 -17.23
N ALA A 1203 -38.95 37.18 -18.19
CA ALA A 1203 -39.99 36.17 -18.33
C ALA A 1203 -39.55 34.92 -19.10
N PHE A 1204 -38.29 34.85 -19.57
CA PHE A 1204 -37.75 33.79 -20.45
C PHE A 1204 -38.57 33.58 -21.74
N ASP A 1205 -39.29 34.62 -22.21
CA ASP A 1205 -40.04 34.61 -23.46
C ASP A 1205 -39.18 35.16 -24.60
N PHE A 1206 -38.34 34.29 -25.15
CA PHE A 1206 -37.35 34.68 -26.16
C PHE A 1206 -37.99 35.12 -27.48
N ASP A 1207 -39.18 34.63 -27.83
CA ASP A 1207 -39.91 35.10 -29.00
C ASP A 1207 -40.43 36.53 -28.80
N ALA A 1208 -40.99 36.83 -27.61
CA ALA A 1208 -41.38 38.19 -27.25
C ALA A 1208 -40.17 39.13 -27.13
N ALA A 1209 -39.03 38.65 -26.63
CA ALA A 1209 -37.80 39.42 -26.53
C ALA A 1209 -37.25 39.79 -27.91
N ARG A 1210 -37.26 38.84 -28.86
CA ARG A 1210 -36.85 39.10 -30.25
C ARG A 1210 -37.81 40.03 -30.99
N HIS A 1211 -39.11 39.98 -30.69
CA HIS A 1211 -40.07 40.97 -31.18
C HIS A 1211 -39.78 42.38 -30.62
N ALA A 1212 -39.44 42.50 -29.34
CA ALA A 1212 -39.04 43.77 -28.72
C ALA A 1212 -37.72 44.30 -29.31
N ILE A 1213 -36.74 43.43 -29.58
CA ILE A 1213 -35.50 43.80 -30.27
C ILE A 1213 -35.78 44.28 -31.69
N THR A 1214 -36.64 43.59 -32.44
CA THR A 1214 -37.01 43.99 -33.80
C THR A 1214 -37.69 45.36 -33.81
N ALA A 1215 -38.55 45.65 -32.82
CA ALA A 1215 -39.20 46.95 -32.66
C ALA A 1215 -38.20 48.06 -32.32
N LEU A 1216 -37.21 47.79 -31.45
CA LEU A 1216 -36.13 48.73 -31.13
C LEU A 1216 -35.21 48.96 -32.33
N GLN A 1217 -34.82 47.91 -33.05
CA GLN A 1217 -34.04 48.01 -34.28
C GLN A 1217 -34.79 48.89 -35.29
N MET A 1218 -36.08 48.65 -35.55
CA MET A 1218 -36.84 49.50 -36.47
C MET A 1218 -36.85 50.96 -36.02
N ARG A 1219 -37.19 51.23 -34.75
CA ARG A 1219 -37.29 52.59 -34.22
C ARG A 1219 -35.99 53.39 -34.34
N TYR A 1220 -34.85 52.78 -34.03
CA TYR A 1220 -33.53 53.43 -34.10
C TYR A 1220 -32.84 53.33 -35.48
N THR A 1221 -33.43 52.59 -36.43
CA THR A 1221 -32.98 52.58 -37.84
C THR A 1221 -33.70 53.64 -38.68
N THR A 1222 -34.94 54.03 -38.35
CA THR A 1222 -35.75 55.00 -39.15
C THR A 1222 -35.63 56.47 -38.76
N GLU A 1223 -35.12 56.85 -37.58
CA GLU A 1223 -34.97 58.26 -37.19
C GLU A 1223 -33.75 58.96 -37.84
N GLY A 1224 -33.36 58.55 -39.05
CA GLY A 1224 -32.26 59.11 -39.84
C GLY A 1224 -32.72 59.89 -41.09
N SER A 1225 -34.01 60.16 -41.24
CA SER A 1225 -34.54 60.97 -42.35
C SER A 1225 -35.56 62.00 -41.88
N THR A 1226 -35.08 63.01 -41.15
CA THR A 1226 -35.54 64.41 -41.23
C THR A 1226 -34.40 65.33 -40.82
#